data_AF-A0A067N5X4-F1
#
_entry.id   AF-A0A067N5X4-F1
#
_cell.length_a   1.000
_cell.length_b   1.000
_cell.length_c   1.000
_cell.angle_alpha   90.00
_cell.angle_beta   90.00
_cell.angle_gamma   90.00
#
_symmetry.space_group_name_H-M   'P 1'
#
loop_
_entity.id
_entity.type
_entity.pdbx_description
1 polymer ?
#
loop_
_entity_poly.entity_id
_entity_poly.type
_entity_poly.pdbx_seq_one_letter_code
_entity_poly.pdbx_strand_id
1 'polypeptide(L)'
;MDVLLGILLLLACVGASLIDRRPIVERFNPVRTSSNPTTPLQVGNGNFAFGSDITGLQTFLPFATMSSWGWKNDSLPPGKTIQDVENYRGVSWDNHGRLVQYDFNGGDPDIEQWLISNPNRVNLGRIGLAFHTRDGRNVNTTEDDLTDKHQELDLWSGTLTSAFTWEGERVTVTTIASQESDSVGIRVESSLLRSGQLNLFVDFPWNDGKAKFSAPFVGRWDVPANHTTELSIGRNLDEARAVIRHTMDASTFFTSLGGDAFEINRDSESMHRYTVKPLESAPSFTVTVAFSPAGSTPLPSFRETHESASATWDEFWQSGGFVDVLTGSTDPRAVELQRRIILSRYLLRVNEAGDTPPQESGLVNNGWYGKFHMEMYFWHSAHWALWNDWELLRRSSDVYSRFLSSSIRRAQVQQNWDAGARWAKMTDPSGRSAPGQINNLLIWQQVHPIVFAEYEYRAFPTHDILEKWKNVVKETADWMASFAWFNESSGVYDIGPPMYVVSEDTSPNVTRNAAFELAYWDLGLELASGWLERLGEEAPGSWASVKEKLAALPMENGLYSVYEGIEGNFWDDPAFTNDHPALVGLHGWLPQTKNLDVKVAATTAEEVWSHWNISNCWGWDFPMLAMSAARNGQPDKAVEWLLHPSFQFDDAGMPIGGVRVPTPYFPGSGSLLFAVAFMAKGWGGDGGENAPGFPQDGWNVRVEGLNAAL
;
A
#
# COMPACT_ATOMS: atom_id res chain seq x y z
N MET A 1 -23.40 -31.12 -52.71
CA MET A 1 -23.15 -31.68 -51.37
C MET A 1 -22.35 -30.67 -50.56
N ASP A 2 -22.69 -29.38 -50.70
CA ASP A 2 -21.77 -28.25 -50.45
C ASP A 2 -22.39 -27.20 -49.54
N VAL A 3 -23.60 -27.45 -49.04
CA VAL A 3 -24.29 -26.61 -48.05
C VAL A 3 -24.09 -27.15 -46.64
N LEU A 4 -23.75 -28.44 -46.48
CA LEU A 4 -23.43 -29.05 -45.18
C LEU A 4 -21.98 -28.80 -44.73
N LEU A 5 -21.05 -28.49 -45.65
CA LEU A 5 -19.67 -28.15 -45.29
C LEU A 5 -19.54 -26.68 -44.81
N GLY A 6 -20.43 -25.80 -45.24
CA GLY A 6 -20.47 -24.39 -44.81
C GLY A 6 -21.08 -24.16 -43.43
N ILE A 7 -21.89 -25.12 -42.92
CA ILE A 7 -22.50 -25.03 -41.58
C ILE A 7 -21.59 -25.64 -40.50
N LEU A 8 -20.64 -26.51 -40.88
CA LEU A 8 -19.63 -27.06 -39.96
C LEU A 8 -18.39 -26.17 -39.79
N LEU A 9 -18.25 -25.11 -40.58
CA LEU A 9 -17.16 -24.11 -40.46
C LEU A 9 -17.59 -22.82 -39.73
N LEU A 10 -18.82 -22.76 -39.20
CA LEU A 10 -19.37 -21.61 -38.47
C LEU A 10 -19.58 -21.87 -36.96
N LEU A 11 -19.04 -22.97 -36.42
CA LEU A 11 -19.13 -23.33 -34.99
C LEU A 11 -17.79 -23.71 -34.35
N ALA A 12 -16.67 -23.36 -34.99
CA ALA A 12 -15.35 -23.34 -34.36
C ALA A 12 -14.91 -21.89 -34.08
N CYS A 13 -15.83 -21.02 -33.66
CA CYS A 13 -15.44 -20.01 -32.70
C CYS A 13 -15.16 -20.79 -31.41
N VAL A 14 -13.90 -21.13 -31.17
CA VAL A 14 -13.43 -21.30 -29.79
C VAL A 14 -13.54 -19.90 -29.20
N GLY A 15 -14.76 -19.51 -28.81
CA GLY A 15 -14.92 -18.43 -27.85
C GLY A 15 -14.10 -18.88 -26.66
N ALA A 16 -13.02 -18.15 -26.38
CA ALA A 16 -12.23 -18.40 -25.19
C ALA A 16 -13.23 -18.46 -24.03
N SER A 17 -13.39 -19.65 -23.45
CA SER A 17 -14.27 -19.82 -22.31
C SER A 17 -13.78 -18.87 -21.23
N LEU A 18 -14.71 -18.22 -20.54
CA LEU A 18 -14.37 -17.39 -19.39
C LEU A 18 -13.46 -18.17 -18.43
N ILE A 19 -12.55 -17.47 -17.76
CA ILE A 19 -11.71 -18.04 -16.72
C ILE A 19 -12.63 -18.51 -15.59
N ASP A 20 -12.56 -19.79 -15.23
CA ASP A 20 -13.19 -20.29 -14.02
C ASP A 20 -12.32 -19.86 -12.83
N ARG A 21 -12.61 -18.67 -12.30
CA ARG A 21 -11.73 -17.96 -11.35
C ARG A 21 -11.70 -18.63 -9.99
N ARG A 22 -12.82 -19.23 -9.55
CA ARG A 22 -12.97 -19.74 -8.18
C ARG A 22 -12.00 -20.88 -7.85
N PRO A 23 -11.87 -21.96 -8.66
CA PRO A 23 -10.88 -23.00 -8.42
C PRO A 23 -9.44 -22.49 -8.41
N ILE A 24 -9.14 -21.42 -9.16
CA ILE A 24 -7.80 -20.82 -9.18
C ILE A 24 -7.54 -20.06 -7.87
N VAL A 25 -8.51 -19.27 -7.39
CA VAL A 25 -8.40 -18.52 -6.13
C VAL A 25 -8.30 -19.48 -4.94
N GLU A 26 -9.25 -20.41 -4.80
CA GLU A 26 -9.33 -21.35 -3.67
C GLU A 26 -8.10 -22.27 -3.58
N ARG A 27 -7.43 -22.56 -4.71
CA ARG A 27 -6.18 -23.33 -4.73
C ARG A 27 -5.07 -22.70 -3.89
N PHE A 28 -5.11 -21.39 -3.67
CA PHE A 28 -4.08 -20.66 -2.93
C PHE A 28 -4.55 -20.16 -1.57
N ASN A 29 -5.67 -20.66 -1.03
CA ASN A 29 -6.08 -20.38 0.35
C ASN A 29 -4.92 -20.64 1.33
N PRO A 30 -4.47 -19.62 2.09
CA PRO A 30 -3.42 -19.82 3.10
C PRO A 30 -3.88 -20.76 4.21
N VAL A 31 -3.02 -21.71 4.57
CA VAL A 31 -3.26 -22.67 5.66
C VAL A 31 -2.07 -22.68 6.62
N ARG A 32 -2.36 -22.63 7.93
CA ARG A 32 -1.38 -22.69 9.01
C ARG A 32 -1.73 -23.74 10.06
N THR A 33 -0.71 -24.33 10.67
CA THR A 33 -0.84 -25.30 11.79
C THR A 33 -0.14 -24.82 13.07
N SER A 34 0.50 -23.66 13.01
CA SER A 34 1.08 -22.92 14.13
C SER A 34 1.05 -21.43 13.80
N SER A 35 1.16 -20.57 14.81
CA SER A 35 1.29 -19.14 14.56
C SER A 35 2.61 -18.82 13.85
N ASN A 36 2.58 -17.87 12.92
CA ASN A 36 3.80 -17.23 12.43
C ASN A 36 4.09 -16.04 13.38
N PRO A 37 5.31 -15.92 13.95
CA PRO A 37 5.61 -14.84 14.90
C PRO A 37 5.78 -13.46 14.24
N THR A 38 5.80 -13.39 12.91
CA THR A 38 6.09 -12.17 12.15
C THR A 38 4.91 -11.63 11.35
N THR A 39 4.07 -12.50 10.79
CA THR A 39 2.95 -12.08 9.93
C THR A 39 1.63 -12.72 10.37
N PRO A 40 0.52 -11.96 10.43
CA PRO A 40 -0.81 -12.52 10.69
C PRO A 40 -1.45 -13.09 9.42
N LEU A 41 -2.45 -13.97 9.57
CA LEU A 41 -3.53 -14.02 8.58
C LEU A 41 -4.54 -12.92 8.92
N GLN A 42 -5.03 -12.21 7.89
CA GLN A 42 -5.89 -11.05 8.07
C GLN A 42 -7.23 -11.19 7.36
N VAL A 43 -8.25 -10.58 7.95
CA VAL A 43 -9.50 -10.21 7.28
C VAL A 43 -9.64 -8.68 7.32
N GLY A 44 -10.29 -8.09 6.31
CA GLY A 44 -10.50 -6.64 6.27
C GLY A 44 -11.33 -6.18 5.08
N ASN A 45 -11.47 -4.85 4.96
CA ASN A 45 -12.32 -4.18 3.96
C ASN A 45 -11.59 -3.06 3.18
N GLY A 46 -10.29 -2.88 3.42
CA GLY A 46 -9.45 -1.82 2.84
C GLY A 46 -9.31 -0.58 3.74
N ASN A 47 -10.32 -0.26 4.55
CA ASN A 47 -10.28 0.79 5.57
C ASN A 47 -9.97 0.26 6.97
N PHE A 48 -10.17 -1.04 7.19
CA PHE A 48 -9.96 -1.74 8.45
C PHE A 48 -9.38 -3.13 8.19
N ALA A 49 -8.45 -3.56 9.03
CA ALA A 49 -7.90 -4.91 9.02
C ALA A 49 -7.72 -5.47 10.45
N PHE A 50 -8.03 -6.75 10.58
CA PHE A 50 -7.87 -7.54 11.80
C PHE A 50 -6.88 -8.67 11.54
N GLY A 51 -5.71 -8.63 12.19
CA GLY A 51 -4.71 -9.69 12.13
C GLY A 51 -4.88 -10.73 13.24
N SER A 52 -4.67 -12.00 12.93
CA SER A 52 -4.86 -13.11 13.86
C SER A 52 -3.63 -14.02 13.96
N ASP A 53 -3.51 -14.66 15.13
CA ASP A 53 -2.68 -15.84 15.36
C ASP A 53 -3.48 -17.13 15.05
N ILE A 54 -2.90 -18.30 15.34
CA ILE A 54 -3.48 -19.62 15.00
C ILE A 54 -4.91 -19.85 15.54
N THR A 55 -5.32 -19.13 16.58
CA THR A 55 -6.67 -19.22 17.16
C THR A 55 -7.76 -18.54 16.31
N GLY A 56 -7.39 -17.79 15.28
CA GLY A 56 -8.32 -16.97 14.48
C GLY A 56 -8.60 -15.61 15.12
N LEU A 57 -7.93 -15.31 16.24
CA LEU A 57 -8.00 -14.08 17.03
C LEU A 57 -6.58 -13.63 17.43
N GLN A 58 -6.42 -12.70 18.37
CA GLN A 58 -5.13 -12.18 18.88
C GLN A 58 -4.88 -12.70 20.30
N THR A 59 -4.92 -14.02 20.48
CA THR A 59 -4.90 -14.70 21.78
C THR A 59 -3.48 -14.79 22.36
N PHE A 60 -2.51 -15.24 21.56
CA PHE A 60 -1.11 -15.45 21.93
C PHE A 60 -0.18 -14.39 21.35
N LEU A 61 -0.47 -13.90 20.14
CA LEU A 61 0.31 -12.85 19.49
C LEU A 61 -0.51 -11.56 19.39
N PRO A 62 -0.01 -10.41 19.88
CA PRO A 62 -0.72 -9.14 19.86
C PRO A 62 -0.58 -8.45 18.49
N PHE A 63 -0.97 -9.14 17.43
CA PHE A 63 -1.09 -8.52 16.10
C PHE A 63 -2.02 -7.32 16.16
N ALA A 64 -1.89 -6.40 15.21
CA ALA A 64 -2.63 -5.15 15.27
C ALA A 64 -4.06 -5.28 14.70
N THR A 65 -4.97 -4.48 15.26
CA THR A 65 -6.22 -4.10 14.61
C THR A 65 -6.09 -2.64 14.21
N MET A 66 -6.06 -2.38 12.90
CA MET A 66 -5.69 -1.07 12.35
C MET A 66 -6.78 -0.56 11.41
N SER A 67 -6.86 0.76 11.26
CA SER A 67 -7.73 1.41 10.29
C SER A 67 -7.04 2.58 9.57
N SER A 68 -7.64 3.04 8.47
CA SER A 68 -7.21 4.21 7.72
C SER A 68 -7.40 5.53 8.49
N TRP A 69 -8.33 5.56 9.47
CA TRP A 69 -8.69 6.74 10.27
C TRP A 69 -8.09 6.75 11.69
N GLY A 70 -7.52 5.65 12.16
CA GLY A 70 -6.97 5.52 13.52
C GLY A 70 -5.67 6.30 13.73
N TRP A 71 -5.78 7.61 13.98
CA TRP A 71 -4.63 8.52 14.15
C TRP A 71 -4.66 9.29 15.47
N LYS A 72 -3.48 9.57 16.02
CA LYS A 72 -3.36 10.43 17.21
C LYS A 72 -2.17 11.37 17.15
N ASN A 73 -2.30 12.47 17.89
CA ASN A 73 -1.20 13.36 18.22
C ASN A 73 -0.68 13.04 19.61
N ASP A 74 0.64 12.88 19.74
CA ASP A 74 1.35 12.88 21.01
C ASP A 74 1.33 14.26 21.66
N SER A 75 1.39 14.26 22.99
CA SER A 75 1.75 15.45 23.77
C SER A 75 3.03 16.13 23.23
N LEU A 76 3.09 17.46 23.31
CA LEU A 76 4.27 18.24 22.90
C LEU A 76 5.52 17.83 23.70
N PRO A 77 6.74 17.98 23.13
CA PRO A 77 7.96 17.70 23.87
C PRO A 77 8.07 18.57 25.14
N PRO A 78 8.75 18.10 26.20
CA PRO A 78 8.85 18.84 27.46
C PRO A 78 9.37 20.27 27.26
N GLY A 79 8.63 21.25 27.80
CA GLY A 79 8.99 22.67 27.73
C GLY A 79 8.71 23.35 26.38
N LYS A 80 8.07 22.67 25.43
CA LYS A 80 7.67 23.25 24.14
C LYS A 80 6.22 23.72 24.13
N THR A 81 5.92 24.63 23.21
CA THR A 81 4.61 25.22 22.99
C THR A 81 4.16 25.03 21.54
N ILE A 82 2.87 25.22 21.28
CA ILE A 82 2.36 25.23 19.90
C ILE A 82 3.01 26.34 19.05
N GLN A 83 3.41 27.44 19.67
CA GLN A 83 4.10 28.52 18.97
C GLN A 83 5.48 28.09 18.46
N ASP A 84 6.18 27.20 19.18
CA ASP A 84 7.46 26.64 18.73
C ASP A 84 7.27 25.77 17.49
N VAL A 85 6.18 24.99 17.46
CA VAL A 85 5.76 24.21 16.29
C VAL A 85 5.45 25.13 15.10
N GLU A 86 4.63 26.17 15.31
CA GLU A 86 4.25 27.14 14.29
C GLU A 86 5.43 27.99 13.79
N ASN A 87 6.51 28.10 14.55
CA ASN A 87 7.72 28.84 14.21
C ASN A 87 8.80 27.97 13.57
N TYR A 88 8.61 26.65 13.48
CA TYR A 88 9.56 25.78 12.82
C TYR A 88 9.62 26.09 11.31
N ARG A 89 10.83 26.37 10.80
CA ARG A 89 11.06 26.73 9.38
C ARG A 89 12.16 25.90 8.72
N GLY A 90 12.90 25.08 9.47
CA GLY A 90 14.09 24.38 8.96
C GLY A 90 15.16 25.35 8.45
N VAL A 91 15.81 25.00 7.34
CA VAL A 91 16.93 25.75 6.73
C VAL A 91 16.54 26.39 5.40
N SER A 92 17.30 27.39 4.96
CA SER A 92 17.24 27.90 3.59
C SER A 92 18.49 27.50 2.82
N TRP A 93 18.32 26.82 1.68
CA TRP A 93 19.41 26.44 0.77
C TRP A 93 19.28 27.19 -0.55
N ASP A 94 20.41 27.43 -1.21
CA ASP A 94 20.41 28.00 -2.57
C ASP A 94 19.96 26.96 -3.58
N ASN A 95 19.05 27.36 -4.47
CA ASN A 95 18.58 26.61 -5.62
C ASN A 95 18.62 27.59 -6.81
N HIS A 96 19.68 27.49 -7.61
CA HIS A 96 19.91 28.34 -8.79
C HIS A 96 19.80 29.85 -8.53
N GLY A 97 20.45 30.34 -7.47
CA GLY A 97 20.45 31.75 -7.10
C GLY A 97 19.19 32.22 -6.35
N ARG A 98 18.30 31.29 -5.98
CA ARG A 98 17.13 31.52 -5.13
C ARG A 98 17.31 30.79 -3.80
N LEU A 99 17.09 31.49 -2.68
CA LEU A 99 16.96 30.83 -1.39
C LEU A 99 15.58 30.16 -1.29
N VAL A 100 15.60 28.84 -1.07
CA VAL A 100 14.41 28.02 -0.85
C VAL A 100 14.41 27.47 0.57
N GLN A 101 13.30 27.63 1.27
CA GLN A 101 13.14 27.11 2.64
C GLN A 101 12.75 25.63 2.63
N TYR A 102 13.48 24.81 3.37
CA TYR A 102 13.23 23.39 3.53
C TYR A 102 13.11 23.02 5.00
N ASP A 103 12.11 22.22 5.33
CA ASP A 103 11.79 21.86 6.71
C ASP A 103 12.69 20.72 7.20
N PHE A 104 13.99 20.98 7.37
CA PHE A 104 14.96 20.08 8.01
C PHE A 104 16.15 20.85 8.60
N ASN A 105 16.84 20.29 9.60
CA ASN A 105 18.15 20.74 10.13
C ASN A 105 18.33 22.23 10.48
N GLY A 106 17.26 22.99 10.75
CA GLY A 106 17.36 24.46 10.96
C GLY A 106 16.49 25.02 12.08
N GLY A 107 15.93 24.14 12.91
CA GLY A 107 15.13 24.50 14.07
C GLY A 107 15.46 23.64 15.28
N ASP A 108 14.51 23.60 16.21
CA ASP A 108 14.61 22.78 17.41
C ASP A 108 14.45 21.28 17.06
N PRO A 109 15.43 20.42 17.37
CA PRO A 109 15.40 19.01 16.97
C PRO A 109 14.25 18.23 17.63
N ASP A 110 13.80 18.63 18.82
CA ASP A 110 12.66 17.97 19.48
C ASP A 110 11.35 18.30 18.75
N ILE A 111 11.21 19.54 18.27
CA ILE A 111 10.07 19.96 17.44
C ILE A 111 10.11 19.28 16.08
N GLU A 112 11.28 19.21 15.45
CA GLU A 112 11.45 18.51 14.17
C GLU A 112 11.03 17.04 14.29
N GLN A 113 11.54 16.32 15.30
CA GLN A 113 11.18 14.92 15.53
C GLN A 113 9.70 14.73 15.90
N TRP A 114 9.12 15.65 16.68
CA TRP A 114 7.68 15.62 16.97
C TRP A 114 6.86 15.82 15.69
N LEU A 115 7.23 16.79 14.83
CA LEU A 115 6.60 17.03 13.54
C LEU A 115 6.79 15.89 12.54
N ILE A 116 7.89 15.13 12.63
CA ILE A 116 8.12 13.93 11.81
C ILE A 116 7.13 12.83 12.20
N SER A 117 6.93 12.62 13.50
CA SER A 117 6.19 11.48 14.03
C SER A 117 4.70 11.71 14.30
N ASN A 118 4.23 12.97 14.33
CA ASN A 118 2.84 13.30 14.65
C ASN A 118 2.03 13.77 13.42
N PRO A 119 0.73 13.45 13.29
CA PRO A 119 0.10 12.32 13.96
C PRO A 119 0.77 10.98 13.61
N ASN A 120 0.63 10.00 14.50
CA ASN A 120 1.00 8.59 14.30
C ASN A 120 -0.24 7.68 14.29
N ARG A 121 -0.13 6.54 13.60
CA ARG A 121 -1.22 5.56 13.46
C ARG A 121 -1.31 4.62 14.66
N VAL A 122 -2.52 4.19 15.00
CA VAL A 122 -2.86 3.54 16.27
C VAL A 122 -3.33 2.10 16.06
N ASN A 123 -2.84 1.18 16.89
CA ASN A 123 -3.50 -0.11 17.11
C ASN A 123 -4.73 0.10 18.00
N LEU A 124 -5.91 -0.18 17.45
CA LEU A 124 -7.22 0.13 18.06
C LEU A 124 -7.58 -0.78 19.23
N GLY A 125 -6.91 -1.93 19.35
CA GLY A 125 -7.15 -2.91 20.39
C GLY A 125 -6.84 -4.31 19.90
N ARG A 126 -7.06 -5.30 20.77
CA ARG A 126 -7.02 -6.70 20.38
C ARG A 126 -8.20 -7.46 20.97
N ILE A 127 -8.62 -8.51 20.27
CA ILE A 127 -9.67 -9.44 20.66
C ILE A 127 -9.06 -10.84 20.68
N GLY A 128 -9.23 -11.58 21.76
CA GLY A 128 -8.65 -12.92 21.90
C GLY A 128 -9.46 -13.84 22.80
N LEU A 129 -9.02 -15.08 22.94
CA LEU A 129 -9.66 -16.06 23.83
C LEU A 129 -9.16 -15.93 25.26
N ALA A 130 -10.07 -16.04 26.22
CA ALA A 130 -9.77 -16.09 27.64
C ALA A 130 -10.14 -17.47 28.20
N PHE A 131 -9.12 -18.24 28.55
CA PHE A 131 -9.26 -19.59 29.08
C PHE A 131 -9.44 -19.55 30.60
N HIS A 132 -10.41 -20.30 31.09
CA HIS A 132 -10.77 -20.35 32.49
C HIS A 132 -10.93 -21.80 32.96
N THR A 133 -10.67 -22.02 34.24
CA THR A 133 -11.07 -23.23 34.93
C THR A 133 -12.59 -23.28 35.11
N ARG A 134 -13.16 -24.44 35.44
CA ARG A 134 -14.61 -24.59 35.71
C ARG A 134 -15.12 -23.73 36.87
N ASP A 135 -14.26 -23.41 37.83
CA ASP A 135 -14.54 -22.49 38.94
C ASP A 135 -14.32 -21.00 38.56
N GLY A 136 -14.04 -20.69 37.29
CA GLY A 136 -13.99 -19.34 36.76
C GLY A 136 -12.68 -18.58 37.00
N ARG A 137 -11.57 -19.28 37.29
CA ARG A 137 -10.25 -18.64 37.41
C ARG A 137 -9.53 -18.62 36.07
N ASN A 138 -8.84 -17.52 35.78
CA ASN A 138 -7.99 -17.39 34.59
C ASN A 138 -6.93 -18.50 34.54
N VAL A 139 -6.78 -19.12 33.37
CA VAL A 139 -5.72 -20.07 33.04
C VAL A 139 -4.72 -19.37 32.13
N ASN A 140 -3.43 -19.44 32.48
CA ASN A 140 -2.36 -18.94 31.62
C ASN A 140 -2.07 -19.97 30.53
N THR A 141 -2.92 -20.01 29.51
CA THR A 141 -2.78 -20.89 28.34
C THR A 141 -1.79 -20.28 27.34
N THR A 142 -0.93 -21.13 26.80
CA THR A 142 0.00 -20.83 25.71
C THR A 142 -0.41 -21.60 24.44
N GLU A 143 0.20 -21.27 23.29
CA GLU A 143 -0.08 -21.98 22.04
C GLU A 143 0.30 -23.48 22.11
N ASP A 144 1.30 -23.83 22.91
CA ASP A 144 1.77 -25.21 23.09
C ASP A 144 0.75 -26.09 23.84
N ASP A 145 -0.17 -25.46 24.58
CA ASP A 145 -1.27 -26.17 25.25
C ASP A 145 -2.40 -26.57 24.28
N LEU A 146 -2.31 -26.13 23.01
CA LEU A 146 -3.28 -26.47 21.97
C LEU A 146 -2.78 -27.61 21.08
N THR A 147 -3.64 -28.59 20.81
CA THR A 147 -3.40 -29.65 19.82
C THR A 147 -4.31 -29.50 18.60
N ASP A 148 -4.04 -30.27 17.53
CA ASP A 148 -4.88 -30.33 16.31
C ASP A 148 -5.17 -28.96 15.68
N LYS A 149 -4.18 -28.06 15.76
CA LYS A 149 -4.24 -26.69 15.27
C LYS A 149 -4.35 -26.66 13.74
N HIS A 150 -5.35 -25.95 13.25
CA HIS A 150 -5.56 -25.69 11.83
C HIS A 150 -6.19 -24.32 11.67
N GLN A 151 -5.65 -23.50 10.79
CA GLN A 151 -6.21 -22.21 10.40
C GLN A 151 -6.20 -22.12 8.88
N GLU A 152 -7.32 -21.72 8.30
CA GLU A 152 -7.48 -21.53 6.86
C GLU A 152 -8.17 -20.20 6.59
N LEU A 153 -7.62 -19.44 5.65
CA LEU A 153 -8.23 -18.23 5.11
C LEU A 153 -8.82 -18.55 3.75
N ASP A 154 -10.15 -18.56 3.66
CA ASP A 154 -10.85 -18.67 2.39
C ASP A 154 -10.83 -17.31 1.68
N LEU A 155 -10.01 -17.21 0.64
CA LEU A 155 -9.83 -15.99 -0.13
C LEU A 155 -11.09 -15.63 -0.92
N TRP A 156 -11.92 -16.60 -1.30
CA TRP A 156 -13.12 -16.36 -2.11
C TRP A 156 -14.22 -15.68 -1.31
N SER A 157 -14.39 -16.05 -0.04
CA SER A 157 -15.40 -15.47 0.86
C SER A 157 -14.85 -14.42 1.83
N GLY A 158 -13.51 -14.35 1.98
CA GLY A 158 -12.86 -13.52 2.98
C GLY A 158 -13.08 -14.00 4.42
N THR A 159 -13.28 -15.30 4.60
CA THR A 159 -13.58 -15.93 5.89
C THR A 159 -12.36 -16.63 6.44
N LEU A 160 -11.97 -16.28 7.67
CA LEU A 160 -10.93 -17.00 8.40
C LEU A 160 -11.58 -18.03 9.32
N THR A 161 -11.16 -19.30 9.21
CA THR A 161 -11.60 -20.37 10.11
C THR A 161 -10.40 -21.01 10.80
N SER A 162 -10.39 -20.95 12.12
CA SER A 162 -9.42 -21.64 12.98
C SER A 162 -10.08 -22.74 13.78
N ALA A 163 -9.39 -23.86 13.95
CA ALA A 163 -9.81 -24.94 14.82
C ALA A 163 -8.63 -25.55 15.56
N PHE A 164 -8.86 -25.93 16.81
CA PHE A 164 -7.86 -26.56 17.68
C PHE A 164 -8.57 -27.30 18.83
N THR A 165 -7.80 -28.07 19.59
CA THR A 165 -8.27 -28.79 20.77
C THR A 165 -7.59 -28.20 22.02
N TRP A 166 -8.38 -27.90 23.05
CA TRP A 166 -7.90 -27.48 24.38
C TRP A 166 -8.63 -28.27 25.46
N GLU A 167 -7.89 -28.84 26.42
CA GLU A 167 -8.42 -29.75 27.45
C GLU A 167 -9.30 -30.90 26.90
N GLY A 168 -8.98 -31.39 25.70
CA GLY A 168 -9.71 -32.49 25.05
C GLY A 168 -11.00 -32.07 24.34
N GLU A 169 -11.36 -30.79 24.36
CA GLU A 169 -12.54 -30.25 23.69
C GLU A 169 -12.15 -29.44 22.46
N ARG A 170 -12.87 -29.65 21.35
CA ARG A 170 -12.64 -28.91 20.12
C ARG A 170 -13.19 -27.49 20.23
N VAL A 171 -12.43 -26.54 19.72
CA VAL A 171 -12.81 -25.14 19.53
C VAL A 171 -12.70 -24.83 18.04
N THR A 172 -13.76 -24.26 17.47
CA THR A 172 -13.74 -23.65 16.14
C THR A 172 -14.04 -22.17 16.29
N VAL A 173 -13.27 -21.32 15.60
CA VAL A 173 -13.45 -19.87 15.55
C VAL A 173 -13.56 -19.45 14.10
N THR A 174 -14.63 -18.75 13.76
CA THR A 174 -14.81 -18.08 12.47
C THR A 174 -14.72 -16.57 12.67
N THR A 175 -13.85 -15.93 11.90
CA THR A 175 -13.56 -14.48 11.99
C THR A 175 -13.73 -13.85 10.62
N ILE A 176 -14.54 -12.78 10.54
CA ILE A 176 -14.93 -12.13 9.27
C ILE A 176 -14.94 -10.63 9.47
N ALA A 177 -14.38 -9.86 8.53
CA ALA A 177 -14.50 -8.40 8.53
C ALA A 177 -15.72 -7.95 7.72
N SER A 178 -16.52 -7.05 8.31
CA SER A 178 -17.63 -6.40 7.61
C SER A 178 -17.11 -5.55 6.44
N GLN A 179 -17.82 -5.59 5.32
CA GLN A 179 -17.47 -4.78 4.14
C GLN A 179 -18.19 -3.43 4.12
N GLU A 180 -19.12 -3.21 5.05
CA GLU A 180 -19.89 -1.95 5.19
C GLU A 180 -19.50 -1.14 6.42
N SER A 181 -18.75 -1.73 7.35
CA SER A 181 -18.33 -1.09 8.60
C SER A 181 -16.98 -1.63 9.08
N ASP A 182 -16.29 -0.86 9.91
CA ASP A 182 -15.00 -1.25 10.51
C ASP A 182 -15.23 -2.15 11.72
N SER A 183 -15.78 -3.33 11.44
CA SER A 183 -16.16 -4.32 12.43
C SER A 183 -15.71 -5.72 12.04
N VAL A 184 -15.50 -6.54 13.07
CA VAL A 184 -15.19 -7.96 12.95
C VAL A 184 -16.28 -8.79 13.61
N GLY A 185 -16.88 -9.68 12.84
CA GLY A 185 -17.80 -10.71 13.30
C GLY A 185 -17.03 -11.96 13.71
N ILE A 186 -17.31 -12.46 14.91
CA ILE A 186 -16.65 -13.61 15.51
C ILE A 186 -17.71 -14.63 15.92
N ARG A 187 -17.51 -15.88 15.52
CA ARG A 187 -18.29 -17.03 16.00
C ARG A 187 -17.35 -18.05 16.61
N VAL A 188 -17.58 -18.38 17.87
CA VAL A 188 -16.86 -19.43 18.60
C VAL A 188 -17.80 -20.62 18.81
N GLU A 189 -17.35 -21.82 18.49
CA GLU A 189 -18.09 -23.06 18.71
C GLU A 189 -17.26 -24.02 19.56
N SER A 190 -17.77 -24.36 20.75
CA SER A 190 -17.15 -25.33 21.65
C SER A 190 -18.10 -25.73 22.79
N SER A 191 -17.94 -26.94 23.31
CA SER A 191 -18.58 -27.38 24.56
C SER A 191 -18.12 -26.56 25.78
N LEU A 192 -16.89 -25.99 25.71
CA LEU A 192 -16.26 -25.22 26.78
C LEU A 192 -16.98 -23.91 27.11
N LEU A 193 -17.72 -23.36 26.14
CA LEU A 193 -18.60 -22.20 26.32
C LEU A 193 -19.69 -22.49 27.36
N ARG A 194 -20.32 -23.67 27.29
CA ARG A 194 -21.37 -24.09 28.25
C ARG A 194 -20.85 -24.21 29.68
N SER A 195 -19.60 -24.64 29.83
CA SER A 195 -18.93 -24.76 31.13
C SER A 195 -18.32 -23.44 31.62
N GLY A 196 -18.38 -22.36 30.85
CA GLY A 196 -17.76 -21.08 31.18
C GLY A 196 -16.23 -21.08 31.18
N GLN A 197 -15.62 -22.14 30.62
CA GLN A 197 -14.16 -22.33 30.56
C GLN A 197 -13.53 -21.59 29.38
N LEU A 198 -14.34 -21.20 28.37
CA LEU A 198 -13.90 -20.44 27.22
C LEU A 198 -14.71 -19.15 27.14
N ASN A 199 -14.02 -18.03 27.05
CA ASN A 199 -14.59 -16.68 26.95
C ASN A 199 -13.78 -15.88 25.92
N LEU A 200 -14.22 -14.65 25.61
CA LEU A 200 -13.43 -13.69 24.84
C LEU A 200 -12.84 -12.63 25.78
N PHE A 201 -11.81 -11.94 25.31
CA PHE A 201 -11.37 -10.68 25.92
C PHE A 201 -11.17 -9.61 24.86
N VAL A 202 -11.30 -8.37 25.29
CA VAL A 202 -10.81 -7.19 24.55
C VAL A 202 -9.79 -6.44 25.40
N ASP A 203 -8.73 -5.94 24.80
CA ASP A 203 -7.62 -5.27 25.50
C ASP A 203 -7.16 -4.07 24.65
N PHE A 204 -6.69 -2.99 25.29
CA PHE A 204 -6.25 -1.77 24.60
C PHE A 204 -4.78 -1.37 24.88
N PRO A 205 -3.96 -1.10 23.85
CA PRO A 205 -2.57 -0.69 24.00
C PRO A 205 -2.36 0.83 24.03
N TRP A 206 -1.24 1.30 24.58
CA TRP A 206 -0.75 2.66 24.40
C TRP A 206 0.00 2.77 23.07
N ASN A 207 -0.24 3.82 22.30
CA ASN A 207 0.45 4.06 21.03
C ASN A 207 1.16 5.43 21.09
N ASP A 208 2.40 5.54 20.61
CA ASP A 208 3.13 6.81 20.48
C ASP A 208 4.09 6.82 19.28
N GLY A 209 4.51 8.02 18.88
CA GLY A 209 5.42 8.25 17.75
C GLY A 209 6.90 8.03 18.08
N LYS A 210 7.22 7.30 19.15
CA LYS A 210 8.62 7.13 19.58
C LYS A 210 9.42 6.17 18.70
N ALA A 211 8.74 5.25 18.02
CA ALA A 211 9.36 4.27 17.16
C ALA A 211 9.03 4.57 15.70
N LYS A 212 10.09 4.75 14.87
CA LYS A 212 9.96 4.88 13.42
C LYS A 212 9.24 3.67 12.80
N PHE A 213 9.59 2.48 13.27
CA PHE A 213 8.99 1.20 12.90
C PHE A 213 8.46 0.50 14.13
N SER A 214 7.23 -0.03 14.07
CA SER A 214 6.66 -0.91 15.09
C SER A 214 6.18 -2.18 14.39
N ALA A 215 7.02 -3.20 14.37
CA ALA A 215 6.78 -4.49 13.73
C ALA A 215 7.47 -5.61 14.55
N PRO A 216 6.90 -6.82 14.62
CA PRO A 216 5.62 -7.24 14.03
C PRO A 216 4.38 -6.74 14.80
N PHE A 217 4.57 -6.12 15.96
CA PHE A 217 3.48 -5.67 16.83
C PHE A 217 3.44 -4.15 16.96
N VAL A 218 2.23 -3.61 17.13
CA VAL A 218 1.97 -2.17 17.31
C VAL A 218 1.33 -1.92 18.66
N GLY A 219 1.86 -0.94 19.38
CA GLY A 219 1.37 -0.53 20.70
C GLY A 219 2.08 -1.21 21.87
N ARG A 220 2.00 -0.57 23.04
CA ARG A 220 2.63 -0.99 24.29
C ARG A 220 1.56 -1.33 25.34
N TRP A 221 1.66 -2.52 25.91
CA TRP A 221 0.69 -3.09 26.85
C TRP A 221 1.11 -2.92 28.33
N ASP A 222 2.37 -2.55 28.56
CA ASP A 222 3.04 -2.49 29.86
C ASP A 222 3.03 -1.08 30.48
N VAL A 223 2.32 -0.12 29.88
CA VAL A 223 2.24 1.28 30.32
C VAL A 223 0.78 1.76 30.53
N PRO A 224 -0.03 1.06 31.34
CA PRO A 224 -1.46 1.37 31.50
C PRO A 224 -1.72 2.77 32.08
N ALA A 225 -0.75 3.38 32.79
CA ALA A 225 -0.92 4.73 33.32
C ALA A 225 -0.96 5.84 32.24
N ASN A 226 -0.60 5.54 30.99
CA ASN A 226 -0.53 6.53 29.91
C ASN A 226 -1.87 6.77 29.20
N HIS A 227 -2.85 5.90 29.36
CA HIS A 227 -4.16 6.00 28.71
C HIS A 227 -5.29 5.60 29.64
N THR A 228 -6.53 5.81 29.22
CA THR A 228 -7.71 5.42 29.97
C THR A 228 -8.68 4.63 29.11
N THR A 229 -9.38 3.68 29.73
CA THR A 229 -10.52 3.00 29.14
C THR A 229 -11.73 3.09 30.06
N GLU A 230 -12.88 3.40 29.50
CA GLU A 230 -14.16 3.50 30.23
C GLU A 230 -15.21 2.61 29.59
N LEU A 231 -15.81 1.73 30.37
CA LEU A 231 -16.85 0.80 29.93
C LEU A 231 -18.24 1.36 30.20
N SER A 232 -19.10 1.33 29.19
CA SER A 232 -20.53 1.65 29.28
C SER A 232 -21.36 0.44 28.85
N ILE A 233 -22.38 0.09 29.64
CA ILE A 233 -23.32 -1.02 29.39
C ILE A 233 -24.74 -0.49 29.53
N GLY A 234 -25.66 -0.83 28.63
CA GLY A 234 -27.08 -0.47 28.80
C GLY A 234 -27.90 -0.31 27.53
N ARG A 235 -29.12 0.22 27.68
CA ARG A 235 -30.17 0.28 26.65
C ARG A 235 -30.06 1.45 25.65
N ASN A 236 -29.06 2.32 25.79
CA ASN A 236 -28.88 3.53 24.97
C ASN A 236 -27.58 3.49 24.15
N LEU A 237 -27.24 2.33 23.57
CA LEU A 237 -25.96 2.10 22.90
C LEU A 237 -26.12 1.65 21.44
N ASP A 238 -27.13 2.15 20.72
CA ASP A 238 -27.32 1.89 19.27
C ASP A 238 -27.14 0.43 18.87
N GLU A 239 -27.92 -0.47 19.48
CA GLU A 239 -27.88 -1.93 19.30
C GLU A 239 -26.64 -2.65 19.88
N ALA A 240 -25.59 -1.92 20.24
CA ALA A 240 -24.50 -2.46 21.04
C ALA A 240 -24.96 -2.81 22.47
N ARG A 241 -24.34 -3.84 23.05
CA ARG A 241 -24.53 -4.23 24.45
C ARG A 241 -23.52 -3.57 25.37
N ALA A 242 -22.34 -3.27 24.85
CA ALA A 242 -21.26 -2.60 25.56
C ALA A 242 -20.48 -1.69 24.62
N VAL A 243 -19.98 -0.57 25.16
CA VAL A 243 -19.07 0.35 24.47
C VAL A 243 -17.90 0.66 25.39
N ILE A 244 -16.69 0.55 24.87
CA ILE A 244 -15.46 0.93 25.57
C ILE A 244 -14.90 2.18 24.89
N ARG A 245 -14.74 3.25 25.68
CA ARG A 245 -14.08 4.49 25.26
C ARG A 245 -12.60 4.41 25.63
N HIS A 246 -11.71 4.49 24.65
CA HIS A 246 -10.25 4.46 24.84
C HIS A 246 -9.64 5.82 24.52
N THR A 247 -9.01 6.46 25.49
CA THR A 247 -8.45 7.82 25.35
C THR A 247 -6.93 7.80 25.52
N MET A 248 -6.22 8.35 24.54
CA MET A 248 -4.76 8.52 24.49
C MET A 248 -4.44 9.98 24.12
N ASP A 249 -3.87 10.73 25.07
CA ASP A 249 -3.72 12.19 24.95
C ASP A 249 -5.05 12.87 24.57
N ALA A 250 -5.08 13.60 23.45
CA ALA A 250 -6.28 14.27 22.93
C ALA A 250 -7.14 13.39 22.01
N SER A 251 -6.68 12.18 21.67
CA SER A 251 -7.40 11.25 20.79
C SER A 251 -8.27 10.29 21.58
N THR A 252 -9.48 10.04 21.10
CA THR A 252 -10.41 9.07 21.70
C THR A 252 -10.99 8.19 20.61
N PHE A 253 -11.04 6.89 20.90
CA PHE A 253 -11.59 5.86 20.03
C PHE A 253 -12.64 5.06 20.79
N PHE A 254 -13.56 4.44 20.07
CA PHE A 254 -14.64 3.67 20.65
C PHE A 254 -14.64 2.24 20.09
N THR A 255 -14.91 1.28 20.97
CA THR A 255 -15.10 -0.12 20.62
C THR A 255 -16.48 -0.57 21.08
N SER A 256 -17.36 -0.87 20.13
CA SER A 256 -18.74 -1.31 20.37
C SER A 256 -18.83 -2.83 20.23
N LEU A 257 -19.44 -3.49 21.19
CA LEU A 257 -19.64 -4.94 21.21
C LEU A 257 -21.13 -5.29 21.24
N GLY A 258 -21.54 -6.24 20.40
CA GLY A 258 -22.92 -6.70 20.27
C GLY A 258 -23.01 -8.15 19.80
N GLY A 259 -24.23 -8.66 19.62
CA GLY A 259 -24.49 -10.07 19.30
C GLY A 259 -25.21 -10.81 20.43
N ASP A 260 -24.81 -12.06 20.67
CA ASP A 260 -25.38 -12.91 21.71
C ASP A 260 -25.28 -12.25 23.11
N ALA A 261 -26.11 -12.70 24.04
CA ALA A 261 -26.12 -12.15 25.38
C ALA A 261 -24.81 -12.47 26.12
N PHE A 262 -24.12 -11.44 26.61
CA PHE A 262 -22.88 -11.57 27.37
C PHE A 262 -22.82 -10.61 28.57
N GLU A 263 -21.99 -10.96 29.53
CA GLU A 263 -21.50 -10.08 30.58
C GLU A 263 -20.08 -9.62 30.20
N ILE A 264 -19.75 -8.35 30.47
CA ILE A 264 -18.41 -7.82 30.25
C ILE A 264 -17.92 -7.12 31.52
N ASN A 265 -16.72 -7.49 31.96
CA ASN A 265 -16.11 -6.94 33.17
C ASN A 265 -14.65 -6.59 32.92
N ARG A 266 -14.17 -5.52 33.55
CA ARG A 266 -12.76 -5.15 33.56
C ARG A 266 -12.00 -6.13 34.45
N ASP A 267 -10.88 -6.67 33.97
CA ASP A 267 -10.13 -7.71 34.68
C ASP A 267 -9.46 -7.16 35.96
N SER A 268 -9.02 -5.89 35.93
CA SER A 268 -8.55 -5.15 37.10
C SER A 268 -8.54 -3.63 36.85
N GLU A 269 -8.48 -2.81 37.91
CA GLU A 269 -8.43 -1.35 37.81
C GLU A 269 -7.20 -0.83 37.04
N SER A 270 -6.08 -1.56 37.11
CA SER A 270 -4.81 -1.19 36.48
C SER A 270 -4.61 -1.74 35.08
N MET A 271 -5.51 -2.60 34.58
CA MET A 271 -5.43 -3.17 33.22
C MET A 271 -6.47 -2.55 32.31
N HIS A 272 -6.19 -2.48 31.01
CA HIS A 272 -7.16 -2.07 30.00
C HIS A 272 -7.80 -3.28 29.30
N ARG A 273 -7.88 -4.41 30.02
CA ARG A 273 -8.46 -5.67 29.55
C ARG A 273 -9.83 -5.90 30.14
N TYR A 274 -10.74 -6.39 29.31
CA TYR A 274 -12.10 -6.73 29.65
C TYR A 274 -12.43 -8.14 29.17
N THR A 275 -12.92 -8.98 30.08
CA THR A 275 -13.41 -10.32 29.75
C THR A 275 -14.88 -10.27 29.35
N VAL A 276 -15.21 -10.87 28.21
CA VAL A 276 -16.55 -11.00 27.63
C VAL A 276 -17.01 -12.44 27.79
N LYS A 277 -17.98 -12.66 28.69
CA LYS A 277 -18.48 -13.96 29.09
C LYS A 277 -19.88 -14.22 28.54
N PRO A 278 -20.12 -15.28 27.76
CA PRO A 278 -21.47 -15.65 27.32
C PRO A 278 -22.40 -15.87 28.51
N LEU A 279 -23.62 -15.35 28.45
CA LEU A 279 -24.65 -15.57 29.47
C LEU A 279 -25.46 -16.85 29.22
N GLU A 280 -25.60 -17.23 27.95
CA GLU A 280 -26.34 -18.41 27.55
C GLU A 280 -25.45 -19.65 27.61
N SER A 281 -25.98 -20.74 28.18
CA SER A 281 -25.31 -22.04 28.14
C SER A 281 -25.52 -22.70 26.78
N ALA A 282 -24.82 -22.20 25.76
CA ALA A 282 -24.89 -22.68 24.38
C ALA A 282 -23.50 -23.16 23.90
N PRO A 283 -23.44 -24.11 22.93
CA PRO A 283 -22.18 -24.54 22.31
C PRO A 283 -21.63 -23.57 21.26
N SER A 284 -22.32 -22.45 21.01
CA SER A 284 -21.93 -21.42 20.05
C SER A 284 -22.11 -20.06 20.69
N PHE A 285 -21.21 -19.14 20.39
CA PHE A 285 -21.26 -17.76 20.84
C PHE A 285 -20.82 -16.82 19.71
N THR A 286 -21.67 -15.85 19.39
CA THR A 286 -21.44 -14.87 18.33
C THR A 286 -21.34 -13.45 18.88
N VAL A 287 -20.30 -12.74 18.48
CA VAL A 287 -20.05 -11.35 18.85
C VAL A 287 -19.58 -10.58 17.62
N THR A 288 -20.12 -9.38 17.44
CA THR A 288 -19.55 -8.40 16.52
C THR A 288 -18.87 -7.31 17.33
N VAL A 289 -17.64 -6.96 16.95
CA VAL A 289 -16.87 -5.87 17.55
C VAL A 289 -16.57 -4.82 16.48
N ALA A 290 -17.07 -3.60 16.67
CA ALA A 290 -16.79 -2.47 15.77
C ALA A 290 -15.89 -1.45 16.44
N PHE A 291 -15.05 -0.81 15.63
CA PHE A 291 -14.20 0.31 16.03
C PHE A 291 -14.66 1.58 15.34
N SER A 292 -14.60 2.72 16.04
CA SER A 292 -14.98 4.00 15.46
C SER A 292 -14.18 5.18 16.04
N PRO A 293 -14.02 6.27 15.28
CA PRO A 293 -13.46 7.52 15.80
C PRO A 293 -14.47 8.31 16.65
N ALA A 294 -15.75 7.93 16.62
CA ALA A 294 -16.82 8.66 17.30
C ALA A 294 -17.97 7.74 17.73
N GLY A 295 -18.31 7.80 19.03
CA GLY A 295 -19.54 7.27 19.61
C GLY A 295 -19.82 5.78 19.40
N SER A 296 -21.01 5.35 19.84
CA SER A 296 -21.57 4.06 19.46
C SER A 296 -21.86 4.04 17.95
N THR A 297 -21.64 2.89 17.34
CA THR A 297 -21.97 2.63 15.94
C THR A 297 -22.96 1.46 15.88
N PRO A 298 -23.94 1.50 14.97
CA PRO A 298 -24.78 0.33 14.69
C PRO A 298 -23.93 -0.89 14.37
N LEU A 299 -24.28 -2.03 14.96
CA LEU A 299 -23.52 -3.26 14.81
C LEU A 299 -24.25 -4.24 13.90
N PRO A 300 -23.65 -4.67 12.78
CA PRO A 300 -24.21 -5.78 12.02
C PRO A 300 -24.18 -7.05 12.85
N SER A 301 -25.19 -7.89 12.69
CA SER A 301 -25.15 -9.25 13.21
C SER A 301 -24.05 -10.06 12.51
N PHE A 302 -23.56 -11.12 13.16
CA PHE A 302 -22.57 -12.02 12.55
C PHE A 302 -23.01 -12.52 11.16
N ARG A 303 -24.32 -12.80 10.99
CA ARG A 303 -24.88 -13.25 9.72
C ARG A 303 -24.80 -12.16 8.64
N GLU A 304 -25.17 -10.92 8.97
CA GLU A 304 -25.07 -9.79 8.04
C GLU A 304 -23.61 -9.52 7.65
N THR A 305 -22.68 -9.59 8.61
CA THR A 305 -21.24 -9.49 8.35
C THR A 305 -20.76 -10.58 7.38
N HIS A 306 -21.18 -11.84 7.59
CA HIS A 306 -20.83 -12.94 6.70
C HIS A 306 -21.44 -12.79 5.29
N GLU A 307 -22.71 -12.42 5.19
CA GLU A 307 -23.41 -12.21 3.91
C GLU A 307 -22.77 -11.06 3.12
N SER A 308 -22.49 -9.94 3.78
CA SER A 308 -21.78 -8.78 3.21
C SER A 308 -20.38 -9.18 2.71
N ALA A 309 -19.58 -9.84 3.55
CA ALA A 309 -18.24 -10.29 3.17
C ALA A 309 -18.26 -11.22 1.95
N SER A 310 -19.11 -12.26 2.00
CA SER A 310 -19.20 -13.24 0.92
C SER A 310 -19.60 -12.57 -0.39
N ALA A 311 -20.59 -11.67 -0.38
CA ALA A 311 -21.05 -10.98 -1.57
C ALA A 311 -19.97 -10.05 -2.15
N THR A 312 -19.31 -9.24 -1.32
CA THR A 312 -18.30 -8.30 -1.83
C THR A 312 -17.04 -8.99 -2.33
N TRP A 313 -16.61 -10.09 -1.70
CA TRP A 313 -15.46 -10.86 -2.19
C TRP A 313 -15.79 -11.63 -3.47
N ASP A 314 -16.98 -12.23 -3.55
CA ASP A 314 -17.48 -12.87 -4.77
C ASP A 314 -17.55 -11.87 -5.94
N GLU A 315 -18.04 -10.65 -5.69
CA GLU A 315 -18.05 -9.57 -6.66
C GLU A 315 -16.63 -9.14 -7.06
N PHE A 316 -15.73 -8.90 -6.10
CA PHE A 316 -14.35 -8.50 -6.37
C PHE A 316 -13.62 -9.49 -7.28
N TRP A 317 -13.75 -10.79 -7.01
CA TRP A 317 -13.11 -11.81 -7.83
C TRP A 317 -13.72 -11.93 -9.22
N GLN A 318 -14.99 -11.56 -9.41
CA GLN A 318 -15.69 -11.65 -10.70
C GLN A 318 -15.63 -10.39 -11.56
N SER A 319 -15.63 -9.20 -10.96
CA SER A 319 -15.79 -7.92 -11.68
C SER A 319 -14.47 -7.30 -12.12
N GLY A 320 -13.42 -7.43 -11.30
CA GLY A 320 -12.08 -6.93 -11.62
C GLY A 320 -11.43 -7.71 -12.77
N GLY A 321 -10.32 -7.18 -13.27
CA GLY A 321 -9.46 -7.89 -14.21
C GLY A 321 -8.92 -9.19 -13.60
N PHE A 322 -8.51 -10.17 -14.40
CA PHE A 322 -8.00 -11.45 -13.91
C PHE A 322 -6.94 -12.00 -14.85
N VAL A 323 -5.87 -12.57 -14.27
CA VAL A 323 -4.78 -13.21 -15.00
C VAL A 323 -4.66 -14.65 -14.53
N ASP A 324 -4.76 -15.58 -15.48
CA ASP A 324 -4.50 -17.00 -15.30
C ASP A 324 -3.24 -17.34 -16.10
N VAL A 325 -2.12 -17.49 -15.39
CA VAL A 325 -0.84 -17.98 -15.94
C VAL A 325 -0.65 -19.48 -15.68
N LEU A 326 -1.61 -20.14 -15.03
CA LEU A 326 -1.47 -21.50 -14.53
C LEU A 326 -2.09 -22.53 -15.48
N THR A 327 -3.32 -22.29 -15.94
CA THR A 327 -4.08 -23.28 -16.70
C THR A 327 -3.47 -23.49 -18.08
N GLY A 328 -2.92 -24.69 -18.32
CA GLY A 328 -2.32 -25.05 -19.61
C GLY A 328 -0.85 -24.63 -19.78
N SER A 329 -0.29 -23.88 -18.83
CA SER A 329 1.16 -23.62 -18.78
C SER A 329 1.92 -24.89 -18.40
N THR A 330 3.09 -25.08 -19.02
CA THR A 330 4.00 -26.20 -18.73
C THR A 330 5.27 -25.73 -18.01
N ASP A 331 5.51 -24.42 -17.96
CA ASP A 331 6.60 -23.84 -17.19
C ASP A 331 6.38 -24.06 -15.68
N PRO A 332 7.34 -24.65 -14.95
CA PRO A 332 7.19 -24.94 -13.52
C PRO A 332 7.04 -23.67 -12.66
N ARG A 333 7.46 -22.50 -13.17
CA ARG A 333 7.36 -21.21 -12.49
C ARG A 333 5.93 -20.68 -12.38
N ALA A 334 5.01 -21.18 -13.21
CA ALA A 334 3.63 -20.71 -13.30
C ALA A 334 2.87 -20.81 -11.96
N VAL A 335 3.09 -21.87 -11.18
CA VAL A 335 2.40 -22.08 -9.89
C VAL A 335 2.76 -21.00 -8.88
N GLU A 336 4.04 -20.70 -8.73
CA GLU A 336 4.50 -19.69 -7.78
C GLU A 336 4.09 -18.28 -8.22
N LEU A 337 4.14 -17.98 -9.53
CA LEU A 337 3.68 -16.68 -10.01
C LEU A 337 2.17 -16.50 -9.80
N GLN A 338 1.35 -17.53 -10.10
CA GLN A 338 -0.09 -17.48 -9.84
C GLN A 338 -0.38 -17.33 -8.34
N ARG A 339 0.37 -18.02 -7.47
CA ARG A 339 0.25 -17.86 -6.01
C ARG A 339 0.46 -16.41 -5.58
N ARG A 340 1.56 -15.78 -6.03
CA ARG A 340 1.85 -14.38 -5.69
C ARG A 340 0.77 -13.44 -6.22
N ILE A 341 0.29 -13.65 -7.45
CA ILE A 341 -0.80 -12.84 -8.03
C ILE A 341 -2.05 -12.91 -7.14
N ILE A 342 -2.55 -14.10 -6.82
CA ILE A 342 -3.80 -14.25 -6.06
C ILE A 342 -3.66 -13.69 -4.64
N LEU A 343 -2.56 -14.01 -3.94
CA LEU A 343 -2.36 -13.54 -2.58
C LEU A 343 -2.14 -12.03 -2.50
N SER A 344 -1.36 -11.44 -3.42
CA SER A 344 -1.20 -9.98 -3.49
C SER A 344 -2.54 -9.28 -3.73
N ARG A 345 -3.40 -9.80 -4.62
CA ARG A 345 -4.73 -9.20 -4.84
C ARG A 345 -5.60 -9.18 -3.58
N TYR A 346 -5.64 -10.29 -2.85
CA TYR A 346 -6.37 -10.37 -1.59
C TYR A 346 -5.80 -9.39 -0.56
N LEU A 347 -4.48 -9.44 -0.34
CA LEU A 347 -3.82 -8.65 0.70
C LEU A 347 -3.91 -7.14 0.45
N LEU A 348 -3.75 -6.69 -0.80
CA LEU A 348 -3.87 -5.28 -1.14
C LEU A 348 -5.31 -4.78 -1.00
N ARG A 349 -6.32 -5.60 -1.29
CA ARG A 349 -7.71 -5.22 -1.01
C ARG A 349 -7.97 -5.06 0.49
N VAL A 350 -7.36 -5.91 1.33
CA VAL A 350 -7.45 -5.81 2.80
C VAL A 350 -6.70 -4.58 3.33
N ASN A 351 -5.51 -4.29 2.79
CA ASN A 351 -4.55 -3.37 3.40
C ASN A 351 -4.42 -2.00 2.73
N GLU A 352 -4.84 -1.87 1.46
CA GLU A 352 -4.46 -0.74 0.59
C GLU A 352 -5.64 -0.14 -0.21
N ALA A 353 -6.87 -0.53 0.12
CA ALA A 353 -8.08 -0.06 -0.56
C ALA A 353 -8.92 0.88 0.32
N GLY A 354 -8.27 1.73 1.11
CA GLY A 354 -8.90 2.69 2.01
C GLY A 354 -8.99 4.11 1.47
N ASP A 355 -9.48 5.03 2.30
CA ASP A 355 -9.78 6.44 1.94
C ASP A 355 -8.54 7.34 1.88
N THR A 356 -7.38 6.81 2.28
CA THR A 356 -6.09 7.50 2.21
C THR A 356 -5.07 6.57 1.58
N PRO A 357 -4.01 7.11 0.93
CA PRO A 357 -2.92 6.27 0.46
C PRO A 357 -2.41 5.36 1.57
N PRO A 358 -2.07 4.09 1.25
CA PRO A 358 -1.52 3.17 2.23
C PRO A 358 -0.12 3.61 2.67
N GLN A 359 0.24 3.21 3.88
CA GLN A 359 1.64 3.20 4.33
C GLN A 359 2.30 1.89 3.90
N GLU A 360 3.62 1.83 3.93
CA GLU A 360 4.40 0.74 3.31
C GLU A 360 4.06 -0.66 3.82
N SER A 361 3.61 -0.80 5.08
CA SER A 361 3.16 -2.06 5.68
C SER A 361 1.63 -2.20 5.77
N GLY A 362 0.88 -1.37 5.03
CA GLY A 362 -0.57 -1.44 4.92
C GLY A 362 -1.29 -1.21 6.25
N LEU A 363 -2.10 -2.17 6.67
CA LEU A 363 -2.77 -2.21 7.97
C LEU A 363 -2.25 -3.35 8.87
N VAL A 364 -1.07 -3.91 8.57
CA VAL A 364 -0.47 -5.01 9.37
C VAL A 364 0.26 -4.49 10.59
N ASN A 365 1.13 -3.50 10.40
CA ASN A 365 1.95 -2.89 11.44
C ASN A 365 2.34 -1.45 11.04
N ASN A 366 3.18 -0.74 11.78
CA ASN A 366 3.56 0.64 11.43
C ASN A 366 4.97 0.73 10.85
N GLY A 367 5.07 1.11 9.57
CA GLY A 367 6.25 1.71 8.97
C GLY A 367 6.16 3.23 8.99
N TRP A 368 7.29 3.91 9.23
CA TRP A 368 7.37 5.38 9.21
C TRP A 368 6.28 6.06 10.04
N TYR A 369 6.10 5.64 11.30
CA TYR A 369 5.05 6.14 12.21
C TYR A 369 3.60 5.87 11.75
N GLY A 370 3.43 5.00 10.74
CA GLY A 370 2.15 4.71 10.07
C GLY A 370 1.77 5.73 9.00
N LYS A 371 2.67 6.65 8.65
CA LYS A 371 2.50 7.67 7.61
C LYS A 371 2.63 7.07 6.21
N PHE A 372 1.95 7.67 5.25
CA PHE A 372 2.05 7.26 3.85
C PHE A 372 3.00 8.15 3.07
N HIS A 373 3.61 7.55 2.04
CA HIS A 373 4.57 8.20 1.16
C HIS A 373 3.91 8.42 -0.20
N MET A 374 3.81 9.67 -0.65
CA MET A 374 3.23 10.02 -1.96
C MET A 374 4.10 9.54 -3.12
N GLU A 375 5.39 9.30 -2.86
CA GLU A 375 6.28 8.65 -3.81
C GLU A 375 5.92 7.16 -3.96
N MET A 376 5.65 6.46 -2.85
CA MET A 376 5.23 5.05 -2.93
C MET A 376 3.80 4.86 -3.41
N TYR A 377 2.96 5.91 -3.43
CA TYR A 377 1.55 5.77 -3.79
C TYR A 377 1.36 5.19 -5.21
N PHE A 378 2.27 5.46 -6.14
CA PHE A 378 2.28 4.80 -7.44
C PHE A 378 2.42 3.27 -7.28
N TRP A 379 3.44 2.82 -6.57
CA TRP A 379 3.75 1.41 -6.37
C TRP A 379 2.72 0.66 -5.55
N HIS A 380 1.98 1.37 -4.71
CA HIS A 380 0.85 0.84 -3.96
C HIS A 380 -0.43 0.72 -4.79
N SER A 381 -0.74 1.69 -5.67
CA SER A 381 -2.12 1.86 -6.14
C SER A 381 -2.29 1.99 -7.64
N ALA A 382 -1.23 2.19 -8.42
CA ALA A 382 -1.35 2.28 -9.88
C ALA A 382 -1.86 0.97 -10.50
N HIS A 383 -1.63 -0.18 -9.86
CA HIS A 383 -2.13 -1.46 -10.34
C HIS A 383 -3.66 -1.51 -10.37
N TRP A 384 -4.38 -0.85 -9.46
CA TRP A 384 -5.84 -0.85 -9.46
C TRP A 384 -6.43 -0.34 -10.78
N ALA A 385 -5.77 0.64 -11.41
CA ALA A 385 -6.17 1.12 -12.74
C ALA A 385 -6.00 0.04 -13.82
N LEU A 386 -4.88 -0.68 -13.81
CA LEU A 386 -4.58 -1.73 -14.78
C LEU A 386 -5.44 -2.98 -14.57
N TRP A 387 -5.79 -3.28 -13.33
CA TRP A 387 -6.70 -4.37 -12.95
C TRP A 387 -8.17 -3.99 -13.04
N ASN A 388 -8.49 -2.77 -13.51
CA ASN A 388 -9.84 -2.26 -13.68
C ASN A 388 -10.68 -2.21 -12.38
N ASP A 389 -10.01 -2.12 -11.23
CA ASP A 389 -10.58 -2.02 -9.89
C ASP A 389 -10.74 -0.53 -9.49
N TRP A 390 -11.38 0.26 -10.36
CA TRP A 390 -11.46 1.72 -10.25
C TRP A 390 -12.18 2.21 -9.00
N GLU A 391 -13.16 1.45 -8.50
CA GLU A 391 -13.85 1.78 -7.26
C GLU A 391 -12.91 1.77 -6.06
N LEU A 392 -11.89 0.90 -6.05
CA LEU A 392 -10.89 0.86 -4.99
C LEU A 392 -9.90 2.01 -5.12
N LEU A 393 -9.38 2.27 -6.33
CA LEU A 393 -8.46 3.39 -6.57
C LEU A 393 -9.09 4.76 -6.23
N ARG A 394 -10.37 4.95 -6.55
CA ARG A 394 -11.07 6.22 -6.33
C ARG A 394 -11.23 6.57 -4.86
N ARG A 395 -11.16 5.61 -3.93
CA ARG A 395 -11.26 5.86 -2.49
C ARG A 395 -10.14 6.78 -1.99
N SER A 396 -8.93 6.67 -2.55
CA SER A 396 -7.77 7.47 -2.12
C SER A 396 -7.18 8.38 -3.20
N SER A 397 -7.52 8.23 -4.48
CA SER A 397 -6.96 9.06 -5.57
C SER A 397 -7.30 10.55 -5.45
N ASP A 398 -8.37 10.89 -4.73
CA ASP A 398 -8.75 12.27 -4.45
C ASP A 398 -7.73 13.00 -3.53
N VAL A 399 -6.75 12.28 -2.98
CA VAL A 399 -5.70 12.85 -2.13
C VAL A 399 -5.02 14.05 -2.78
N TYR A 400 -4.84 14.03 -4.11
CA TYR A 400 -4.24 15.15 -4.82
C TYR A 400 -5.15 16.38 -4.81
N SER A 401 -6.46 16.23 -5.03
CA SER A 401 -7.38 17.36 -4.94
C SER A 401 -7.51 17.87 -3.50
N ARG A 402 -7.58 16.96 -2.52
CA ARG A 402 -7.62 17.30 -1.09
C ARG A 402 -6.37 18.05 -0.64
N PHE A 403 -5.20 17.67 -1.12
CA PHE A 403 -3.93 18.29 -0.71
C PHE A 403 -3.51 19.48 -1.56
N LEU A 404 -4.21 19.77 -2.67
CA LEU A 404 -3.85 20.80 -3.63
C LEU A 404 -3.52 22.14 -2.97
N SER A 405 -4.39 22.64 -2.09
CA SER A 405 -4.15 23.92 -1.39
C SER A 405 -2.92 23.91 -0.50
N SER A 406 -2.65 22.79 0.20
CA SER A 406 -1.46 22.64 1.03
C SER A 406 -0.19 22.56 0.18
N SER A 407 -0.26 21.93 -0.99
CA SER A 407 0.84 21.80 -1.94
C SER A 407 1.17 23.10 -2.66
N ILE A 408 0.16 23.91 -2.98
CA ILE A 408 0.33 25.28 -3.48
C ILE A 408 0.99 26.15 -2.40
N ARG A 409 0.47 26.13 -1.16
CA ARG A 409 1.06 26.89 -0.06
C ARG A 409 2.52 26.49 0.20
N ARG A 410 2.83 25.19 0.15
CA ARG A 410 4.19 24.68 0.29
C ARG A 410 5.10 25.23 -0.80
N ALA A 411 4.68 25.17 -2.05
CA ALA A 411 5.45 25.69 -3.16
C ALA A 411 5.62 27.22 -3.07
N GLN A 412 4.52 27.97 -2.99
CA GLN A 412 4.53 29.41 -3.24
C GLN A 412 4.77 30.27 -1.98
N VAL A 413 4.37 29.80 -0.79
CA VAL A 413 4.50 30.57 0.46
C VAL A 413 5.73 30.14 1.25
N GLN A 414 5.90 28.83 1.43
CA GLN A 414 7.05 28.31 2.20
C GLN A 414 8.32 28.33 1.35
N GLN A 415 8.27 27.75 0.16
CA GLN A 415 9.43 27.61 -0.73
C GLN A 415 9.61 28.79 -1.69
N ASN A 416 8.64 29.71 -1.67
CA ASN A 416 8.62 30.93 -2.46
C ASN A 416 8.65 30.69 -3.97
N TRP A 417 8.27 29.54 -4.52
CA TRP A 417 8.15 29.32 -5.97
C TRP A 417 7.08 30.20 -6.61
N ASP A 418 7.22 30.51 -7.89
CA ASP A 418 6.37 31.50 -8.55
C ASP A 418 4.97 30.96 -8.88
N ALA A 419 4.84 29.65 -9.09
CA ALA A 419 3.58 29.00 -9.41
C ALA A 419 3.53 27.52 -9.01
N GLY A 420 2.31 26.98 -9.07
CA GLY A 420 2.03 25.55 -8.98
C GLY A 420 1.99 24.94 -7.59
N ALA A 421 1.79 23.62 -7.56
CA ALA A 421 1.67 22.77 -6.40
C ALA A 421 2.85 21.80 -6.31
N ARG A 422 3.50 21.76 -5.14
CA ARG A 422 4.55 20.78 -4.84
C ARG A 422 4.05 19.73 -3.86
N TRP A 423 4.03 18.47 -4.26
CA TRP A 423 3.55 17.35 -3.46
C TRP A 423 4.58 16.91 -2.40
N ALA A 424 4.14 16.58 -1.19
CA ALA A 424 5.03 16.09 -0.13
C ALA A 424 5.59 14.69 -0.46
N LYS A 425 6.69 14.27 0.18
CA LYS A 425 7.10 12.86 0.19
C LYS A 425 6.29 12.07 1.23
N MET A 426 6.65 12.19 2.51
CA MET A 426 5.96 11.57 3.63
C MET A 426 4.92 12.52 4.22
N THR A 427 3.69 12.05 4.39
CA THR A 427 2.55 12.85 4.86
C THR A 427 1.53 11.99 5.60
N ASP A 428 0.49 12.64 6.11
CA ASP A 428 -0.65 12.04 6.79
C ASP A 428 -1.96 12.65 6.26
N PRO A 429 -3.15 12.25 6.78
CA PRO A 429 -4.43 12.73 6.27
C PRO A 429 -4.63 14.25 6.29
N SER A 430 -3.82 15.00 7.05
CA SER A 430 -3.85 16.47 7.06
C SER A 430 -3.24 17.11 5.80
N GLY A 431 -2.46 16.38 5.02
CA GLY A 431 -1.68 16.91 3.89
C GLY A 431 -0.41 17.66 4.28
N ARG A 432 -0.05 17.66 5.57
CA ARG A 432 1.19 18.27 6.05
C ARG A 432 2.39 17.40 5.67
N SER A 433 3.40 18.02 5.08
CA SER A 433 4.67 17.34 4.83
C SER A 433 5.39 17.09 6.15
N ALA A 434 5.90 15.89 6.33
CA ALA A 434 6.83 15.62 7.42
C ALA A 434 8.18 16.33 7.13
N PRO A 435 8.82 16.94 8.15
CA PRO A 435 10.19 17.41 8.05
C PRO A 435 11.17 16.30 7.63
N GLY A 436 12.36 16.69 7.16
CA GLY A 436 13.44 15.78 6.81
C GLY A 436 14.02 16.06 5.42
N GLN A 437 15.31 15.82 5.26
CA GLN A 437 16.05 16.21 4.06
C GLN A 437 15.55 15.50 2.80
N ILE A 438 15.47 14.16 2.82
CA ILE A 438 14.92 13.38 1.70
C ILE A 438 13.46 13.76 1.45
N ASN A 439 12.66 13.92 2.52
CA ASN A 439 11.26 14.32 2.41
C ASN A 439 11.06 15.64 1.67
N ASN A 440 12.04 16.54 1.79
CA ASN A 440 12.03 17.87 1.21
C ASN A 440 12.75 18.00 -0.13
N LEU A 441 13.60 17.06 -0.54
CA LEU A 441 14.45 17.17 -1.73
C LEU A 441 14.19 16.10 -2.81
N LEU A 442 13.37 15.09 -2.53
CA LEU A 442 12.91 14.11 -3.52
C LEU A 442 11.82 14.71 -4.43
N ILE A 443 11.89 14.45 -5.74
CA ILE A 443 11.03 15.10 -6.74
C ILE A 443 10.32 14.18 -7.75
N TRP A 444 10.60 12.88 -7.80
CA TRP A 444 10.00 12.00 -8.81
C TRP A 444 8.49 11.79 -8.62
N GLN A 445 8.00 11.91 -7.38
CA GLN A 445 6.57 11.84 -7.06
C GLN A 445 5.73 12.98 -7.61
N GLN A 446 6.38 14.03 -8.09
CA GLN A 446 5.69 15.23 -8.55
C GLN A 446 4.87 14.94 -9.81
N VAL A 447 5.27 13.95 -10.61
CA VAL A 447 4.59 13.59 -11.87
C VAL A 447 3.44 12.59 -11.66
N HIS A 448 3.41 11.86 -10.54
CA HIS A 448 2.37 10.86 -10.22
C HIS A 448 0.92 11.31 -10.46
N PRO A 449 0.46 12.49 -9.99
CA PRO A 449 -0.93 12.91 -10.20
C PRO A 449 -1.32 13.00 -11.68
N ILE A 450 -0.40 13.40 -12.55
CA ILE A 450 -0.65 13.49 -14.00
C ILE A 450 -0.79 12.09 -14.59
N VAL A 451 0.02 11.12 -14.13
CA VAL A 451 -0.07 9.72 -14.55
C VAL A 451 -1.38 9.07 -14.07
N PHE A 452 -1.78 9.31 -12.82
CA PHE A 452 -3.07 8.82 -12.31
C PHE A 452 -4.25 9.42 -13.09
N ALA A 453 -4.20 10.72 -13.40
CA ALA A 453 -5.19 11.38 -14.23
C ALA A 453 -5.27 10.74 -15.62
N GLU A 454 -4.12 10.49 -16.27
CA GLU A 454 -4.05 9.85 -17.58
C GLU A 454 -4.63 8.44 -17.56
N TYR A 455 -4.30 7.62 -16.56
CA TYR A 455 -4.91 6.29 -16.44
C TYR A 455 -6.44 6.37 -16.28
N GLU A 456 -6.97 7.29 -15.46
CA GLU A 456 -8.41 7.42 -15.29
C GLU A 456 -9.10 7.91 -16.56
N TYR A 457 -8.49 8.86 -17.28
CA TYR A 457 -9.02 9.32 -18.56
C TYR A 457 -9.00 8.24 -19.64
N ARG A 458 -7.94 7.44 -19.73
CA ARG A 458 -7.86 6.31 -20.68
C ARG A 458 -8.96 5.28 -20.43
N ALA A 459 -9.32 5.04 -19.17
CA ALA A 459 -10.42 4.14 -18.81
C ALA A 459 -11.81 4.80 -19.00
N PHE A 460 -11.92 6.10 -18.75
CA PHE A 460 -13.16 6.87 -18.81
C PHE A 460 -12.95 8.20 -19.56
N PRO A 461 -12.95 8.19 -20.91
CA PRO A 461 -12.57 9.35 -21.72
C PRO A 461 -13.72 10.37 -21.82
N THR A 462 -14.11 10.94 -20.68
CA THR A 462 -15.19 11.91 -20.57
C THR A 462 -14.67 13.28 -20.18
N HIS A 463 -15.43 14.31 -20.55
CA HIS A 463 -15.13 15.69 -20.16
C HIS A 463 -15.16 15.87 -18.63
N ASP A 464 -16.03 15.15 -17.93
CA ASP A 464 -16.11 15.20 -16.46
C ASP A 464 -14.82 14.75 -15.79
N ILE A 465 -14.14 13.73 -16.34
CA ILE A 465 -12.83 13.29 -15.85
C ILE A 465 -11.75 14.33 -16.13
N LEU A 466 -11.79 14.96 -17.31
CA LEU A 466 -10.89 16.06 -17.64
C LEU A 466 -11.00 17.22 -16.64
N GLU A 467 -12.23 17.64 -16.32
CA GLU A 467 -12.50 18.70 -15.35
C GLU A 467 -12.14 18.30 -13.92
N LYS A 468 -12.41 17.05 -13.51
CA LYS A 468 -12.05 16.52 -12.18
C LYS A 468 -10.58 16.73 -11.86
N TRP A 469 -9.68 16.44 -12.81
CA TRP A 469 -8.23 16.51 -12.59
C TRP A 469 -7.59 17.82 -13.03
N LYS A 470 -8.30 18.68 -13.76
CA LYS A 470 -7.77 19.92 -14.38
C LYS A 470 -6.85 20.72 -13.47
N ASN A 471 -7.32 21.07 -12.27
CA ASN A 471 -6.56 21.90 -11.34
C ASN A 471 -5.32 21.17 -10.80
N VAL A 472 -5.43 19.86 -10.55
CA VAL A 472 -4.30 19.04 -10.10
C VAL A 472 -3.24 18.94 -11.19
N VAL A 473 -3.64 18.65 -12.44
CA VAL A 473 -2.72 18.55 -13.58
C VAL A 473 -2.03 19.90 -13.84
N LYS A 474 -2.82 20.97 -13.93
CA LYS A 474 -2.31 22.31 -14.20
C LYS A 474 -1.33 22.79 -13.14
N GLU A 475 -1.71 22.75 -11.86
CA GLU A 475 -0.85 23.25 -10.79
C GLU A 475 0.40 22.37 -10.59
N THR A 476 0.30 21.07 -10.87
CA THR A 476 1.48 20.19 -10.89
C THR A 476 2.45 20.62 -11.99
N ALA A 477 1.97 20.76 -13.23
CA ALA A 477 2.81 21.15 -14.38
C ALA A 477 3.37 22.58 -14.25
N ASP A 478 2.63 23.51 -13.64
CA ASP A 478 3.10 24.86 -13.34
C ASP A 478 4.28 24.85 -12.37
N TRP A 479 4.23 24.00 -11.33
CA TRP A 479 5.37 23.88 -10.41
C TRP A 479 6.54 23.17 -11.09
N MET A 480 6.28 22.13 -11.89
CA MET A 480 7.32 21.45 -12.68
C MET A 480 8.07 22.43 -13.59
N ALA A 481 7.36 23.34 -14.25
CA ALA A 481 7.96 24.37 -15.08
C ALA A 481 8.67 25.46 -14.26
N SER A 482 8.16 25.80 -13.06
CA SER A 482 8.77 26.79 -12.16
C SER A 482 10.04 26.28 -11.47
N PHE A 483 10.13 24.97 -11.24
CA PHE A 483 11.28 24.31 -10.62
C PHE A 483 12.47 24.17 -11.60
N ALA A 484 12.17 23.97 -12.89
CA ALA A 484 13.18 23.87 -13.93
C ALA A 484 13.88 25.23 -14.14
N TRP A 485 15.21 25.23 -14.09
CA TRP A 485 16.00 26.45 -14.19
C TRP A 485 16.68 26.59 -15.55
N PHE A 486 16.44 27.70 -16.25
CA PHE A 486 17.10 27.93 -17.54
C PHE A 486 18.55 28.35 -17.34
N ASN A 487 19.47 27.47 -17.71
CA ASN A 487 20.89 27.72 -17.70
C ASN A 487 21.30 28.50 -18.95
N GLU A 488 21.55 29.80 -18.79
CA GLU A 488 21.92 30.67 -19.92
C GLU A 488 23.21 30.24 -20.62
N SER A 489 24.11 29.52 -19.93
CA SER A 489 25.39 29.10 -20.49
C SER A 489 25.26 27.86 -21.37
N SER A 490 24.48 26.86 -20.93
CA SER A 490 24.24 25.63 -21.70
C SER A 490 23.04 25.75 -22.65
N GLY A 491 22.15 26.72 -22.43
CA GLY A 491 20.96 26.95 -23.24
C GLY A 491 19.83 25.94 -23.00
N VAL A 492 19.88 25.20 -21.89
CA VAL A 492 18.88 24.19 -21.50
C VAL A 492 18.31 24.48 -20.12
N TYR A 493 17.20 23.83 -19.78
CA TYR A 493 16.63 23.80 -18.45
C TYR A 493 17.22 22.66 -17.63
N ASP A 494 17.83 23.01 -16.51
CA ASP A 494 18.36 22.08 -15.51
C ASP A 494 17.30 21.79 -14.42
N ILE A 495 17.30 20.57 -13.89
CA ILE A 495 16.59 20.20 -12.66
C ILE A 495 17.60 19.87 -11.56
N GLY A 496 17.43 20.49 -10.38
CA GLY A 496 18.44 20.45 -9.32
C GLY A 496 19.77 21.13 -9.72
N PRO A 497 20.76 21.20 -8.81
CA PRO A 497 20.63 20.91 -7.38
C PRO A 497 19.88 22.04 -6.64
N PRO A 498 19.39 21.81 -5.41
CA PRO A 498 19.46 20.56 -4.68
C PRO A 498 18.31 19.60 -5.02
N MET A 499 18.62 18.30 -5.16
CA MET A 499 17.62 17.24 -5.29
C MET A 499 18.20 15.87 -4.94
N TYR A 500 17.36 14.92 -4.52
CA TYR A 500 17.72 13.49 -4.53
C TYR A 500 17.20 12.82 -5.79
N VAL A 501 17.94 11.82 -6.27
CA VAL A 501 17.43 10.84 -7.24
C VAL A 501 16.45 9.86 -6.56
N VAL A 502 15.68 9.13 -7.36
CA VAL A 502 14.76 8.07 -6.91
C VAL A 502 15.39 7.05 -5.95
N SER A 503 16.69 6.78 -6.11
CA SER A 503 17.48 5.85 -5.26
C SER A 503 17.88 6.43 -3.90
N GLU A 504 17.67 7.73 -3.66
CA GLU A 504 17.93 8.42 -2.39
C GLU A 504 19.39 8.36 -1.87
N ASP A 505 20.35 7.92 -2.69
CA ASP A 505 21.73 7.61 -2.31
C ASP A 505 22.76 8.64 -2.77
N THR A 506 22.36 9.65 -3.55
CA THR A 506 23.25 10.69 -4.06
C THR A 506 23.38 11.89 -3.12
N SER A 507 24.48 12.65 -3.21
CA SER A 507 24.59 13.92 -2.49
C SER A 507 23.68 14.98 -3.12
N PRO A 508 22.70 15.54 -2.38
CA PRO A 508 21.68 16.37 -3.00
C PRO A 508 22.21 17.71 -3.50
N ASN A 509 23.32 18.21 -2.96
CA ASN A 509 23.89 19.51 -3.33
C ASN A 509 24.61 19.52 -4.70
N VAL A 510 24.91 18.35 -5.25
CA VAL A 510 25.59 18.22 -6.55
C VAL A 510 24.74 17.49 -7.57
N THR A 511 23.74 16.74 -7.12
CA THR A 511 22.82 16.00 -7.99
C THR A 511 22.00 16.97 -8.83
N ARG A 512 22.12 16.85 -10.15
CA ARG A 512 21.35 17.60 -11.13
C ARG A 512 21.09 16.74 -12.35
N ASN A 513 20.02 17.03 -13.08
CA ASN A 513 19.75 16.42 -14.39
C ASN A 513 19.82 14.89 -14.33
N ALA A 514 19.21 14.31 -13.29
CA ALA A 514 19.14 12.87 -13.11
C ALA A 514 18.31 12.22 -14.22
N ALA A 515 18.80 11.11 -14.79
CA ALA A 515 18.25 10.58 -16.04
C ALA A 515 16.77 10.20 -15.92
N PHE A 516 16.40 9.50 -14.85
CA PHE A 516 15.02 9.07 -14.63
C PHE A 516 14.09 10.28 -14.43
N GLU A 517 14.49 11.23 -13.58
CA GLU A 517 13.70 12.43 -13.29
C GLU A 517 13.51 13.31 -14.53
N LEU A 518 14.55 13.47 -15.37
CA LEU A 518 14.45 14.19 -16.64
C LEU A 518 13.43 13.53 -17.59
N ALA A 519 13.52 12.21 -17.76
CA ALA A 519 12.58 11.46 -18.59
C ALA A 519 11.14 11.59 -18.05
N TYR A 520 10.98 11.51 -16.73
CA TYR A 520 9.66 11.65 -16.12
C TYR A 520 9.11 13.08 -16.25
N TRP A 521 9.97 14.10 -16.19
CA TRP A 521 9.59 15.49 -16.42
C TRP A 521 9.08 15.73 -17.84
N ASP A 522 9.79 15.20 -18.86
CA ASP A 522 9.35 15.26 -20.27
C ASP A 522 7.98 14.61 -20.44
N LEU A 523 7.79 13.40 -19.90
CA LEU A 523 6.50 12.71 -19.94
C LEU A 523 5.39 13.49 -19.24
N GLY A 524 5.64 14.02 -18.04
CA GLY A 524 4.66 14.77 -17.28
C GLY A 524 4.18 16.02 -17.99
N LEU A 525 5.10 16.78 -18.58
CA LEU A 525 4.76 17.99 -19.35
C LEU A 525 4.03 17.65 -20.66
N GLU A 526 4.40 16.55 -21.34
CA GLU A 526 3.66 16.05 -22.52
C GLU A 526 2.20 15.73 -22.14
N LEU A 527 2.01 14.91 -21.10
CA LEU A 527 0.68 14.50 -20.65
C LEU A 527 -0.16 15.69 -20.16
N ALA A 528 0.44 16.63 -19.42
CA ALA A 528 -0.26 17.83 -18.95
C ALA A 528 -0.69 18.75 -20.11
N SER A 529 0.16 18.90 -21.12
CA SER A 529 -0.16 19.70 -22.31
C SER A 529 -1.31 19.06 -23.09
N GLY A 530 -1.20 17.74 -23.34
CA GLY A 530 -2.28 16.96 -23.96
C GLY A 530 -3.58 16.98 -23.14
N TRP A 531 -3.52 17.11 -21.81
CA TRP A 531 -4.71 17.25 -20.96
C TRP A 531 -5.47 18.54 -21.23
N LEU A 532 -4.77 19.68 -21.28
CA LEU A 532 -5.39 20.98 -21.57
C LEU A 532 -5.89 21.06 -23.01
N GLU A 533 -5.16 20.48 -23.97
CA GLU A 533 -5.64 20.37 -25.35
C GLU A 533 -6.96 19.61 -25.44
N ARG A 534 -7.11 18.51 -24.70
CA ARG A 534 -8.36 17.74 -24.63
C ARG A 534 -9.52 18.51 -23.96
N LEU A 535 -9.21 19.48 -23.09
CA LEU A 535 -10.17 20.45 -22.54
C LEU A 535 -10.49 21.59 -23.52
N GLY A 536 -9.79 21.69 -24.65
CA GLY A 536 -9.89 22.84 -25.56
C GLY A 536 -9.22 24.10 -25.03
N GLU A 537 -8.28 23.96 -24.10
CA GLU A 537 -7.51 25.04 -23.49
C GLU A 537 -6.08 25.08 -24.05
N GLU A 538 -5.48 26.27 -24.05
CA GLU A 538 -4.09 26.45 -24.44
C GLU A 538 -3.17 26.15 -23.25
N ALA A 539 -2.22 25.23 -23.44
CA ALA A 539 -1.21 24.95 -22.42
C ALA A 539 -0.26 26.15 -22.23
N PRO A 540 0.14 26.50 -20.99
CA PRO A 540 1.12 27.55 -20.76
C PRO A 540 2.39 27.36 -21.58
N GLY A 541 2.82 28.39 -22.31
CA GLY A 541 4.02 28.32 -23.15
C GLY A 541 5.33 28.03 -22.39
N SER A 542 5.35 28.24 -21.07
CA SER A 542 6.46 27.84 -20.20
C SER A 542 6.63 26.32 -20.15
N TRP A 543 5.53 25.54 -20.19
CA TRP A 543 5.60 24.08 -20.18
C TRP A 543 6.29 23.56 -21.44
N ALA A 544 5.89 24.07 -22.61
CA ALA A 544 6.53 23.75 -23.88
C ALA A 544 8.00 24.20 -23.89
N SER A 545 8.30 25.41 -23.40
CA SER A 545 9.68 25.93 -23.35
C SER A 545 10.60 25.05 -22.51
N VAL A 546 10.14 24.62 -21.33
CA VAL A 546 10.88 23.72 -20.44
C VAL A 546 11.08 22.36 -21.12
N LYS A 547 10.01 21.76 -21.64
CA LYS A 547 10.05 20.45 -22.29
C LYS A 547 10.98 20.41 -23.50
N GLU A 548 10.90 21.41 -24.39
CA GLU A 548 11.70 21.47 -25.62
C GLU A 548 13.18 21.70 -25.35
N LYS A 549 13.51 22.36 -24.25
CA LYS A 549 14.88 22.71 -23.88
C LYS A 549 15.34 22.04 -22.60
N LEU A 550 14.69 20.96 -22.17
CA LEU A 550 15.12 20.21 -20.99
C LEU A 550 16.52 19.64 -21.25
N ALA A 551 17.36 19.57 -20.21
CA ALA A 551 18.68 18.96 -20.31
C ALA A 551 18.59 17.54 -20.93
N ALA A 552 19.60 17.18 -21.72
CA ALA A 552 19.68 15.84 -22.29
C ALA A 552 19.86 14.80 -21.17
N LEU A 553 19.39 13.58 -21.42
CA LEU A 553 19.66 12.46 -20.52
C LEU A 553 21.18 12.27 -20.39
N PRO A 554 21.73 12.24 -19.17
CA PRO A 554 23.16 12.17 -18.98
C PRO A 554 23.68 10.81 -19.45
N MET A 555 24.84 10.82 -20.10
CA MET A 555 25.45 9.63 -20.68
C MET A 555 26.92 9.57 -20.33
N GLU A 556 27.40 8.36 -20.03
CA GLU A 556 28.80 8.05 -19.82
C GLU A 556 29.16 6.81 -20.63
N ASN A 557 30.22 6.89 -21.44
CA ASN A 557 30.72 5.79 -22.28
C ASN A 557 29.66 5.10 -23.17
N GLY A 558 28.64 5.83 -23.61
CA GLY A 558 27.57 5.30 -24.48
C GLY A 558 26.42 4.62 -23.74
N LEU A 559 26.41 4.67 -22.41
CA LEU A 559 25.30 4.24 -21.54
C LEU A 559 24.67 5.44 -20.85
N TYR A 560 23.42 5.33 -20.40
CA TYR A 560 22.86 6.34 -19.51
C TYR A 560 23.52 6.29 -18.13
N SER A 561 23.73 7.45 -17.52
CA SER A 561 24.29 7.58 -16.17
C SER A 561 23.23 8.09 -15.19
N VAL A 562 23.47 7.91 -13.88
CA VAL A 562 22.46 8.25 -12.85
C VAL A 562 22.10 9.73 -12.88
N TYR A 563 23.11 10.61 -12.94
CA TYR A 563 22.91 12.06 -13.02
C TYR A 563 24.06 12.74 -13.78
N GLU A 564 23.83 13.97 -14.24
CA GLU A 564 24.82 14.71 -15.01
C GLU A 564 26.04 15.12 -14.17
N GLY A 565 27.24 14.77 -14.66
CA GLY A 565 28.48 15.07 -13.96
C GLY A 565 28.81 14.10 -12.83
N ILE A 566 28.14 12.94 -12.79
CA ILE A 566 28.56 11.81 -11.97
C ILE A 566 29.97 11.34 -12.39
N GLU A 567 30.72 10.79 -11.45
CA GLU A 567 32.07 10.28 -11.71
C GLU A 567 32.04 9.14 -12.75
N GLY A 568 32.95 9.15 -13.72
CA GLY A 568 32.92 8.20 -14.85
C GLY A 568 33.10 6.72 -14.49
N ASN A 569 33.49 6.41 -13.25
CA ASN A 569 33.64 5.07 -12.69
C ASN A 569 32.50 4.69 -11.72
N PHE A 570 31.36 5.41 -11.72
CA PHE A 570 30.26 5.15 -10.79
C PHE A 570 29.69 3.72 -10.87
N TRP A 571 29.79 3.06 -12.02
CA TRP A 571 29.37 1.66 -12.20
C TRP A 571 30.08 0.68 -11.26
N ASP A 572 31.28 1.02 -10.78
CA ASP A 572 32.07 0.21 -9.85
C ASP A 572 31.98 0.71 -8.40
N ASP A 573 31.22 1.78 -8.15
CA ASP A 573 31.07 2.36 -6.83
C ASP A 573 29.70 1.98 -6.22
N PRO A 574 29.69 1.19 -5.13
CA PRO A 574 28.48 0.88 -4.39
C PRO A 574 27.77 2.10 -3.80
N ALA A 575 28.37 3.30 -3.79
CA ALA A 575 27.64 4.51 -3.41
C ALA A 575 26.50 4.85 -4.38
N PHE A 576 26.57 4.38 -5.64
CA PHE A 576 25.60 4.72 -6.70
C PHE A 576 24.90 3.49 -7.32
N THR A 577 25.35 2.28 -6.99
CA THR A 577 24.90 1.02 -7.62
C THR A 577 24.32 0.03 -6.60
N ASN A 578 23.85 0.52 -5.46
CA ASN A 578 23.53 -0.31 -4.29
C ASN A 578 22.10 -0.14 -3.76
N ASP A 579 21.33 0.72 -4.37
CA ASP A 579 19.95 1.02 -3.98
C ASP A 579 19.01 0.81 -5.20
N HIS A 580 17.90 1.53 -5.32
CA HIS A 580 16.94 1.35 -6.42
C HIS A 580 17.60 1.49 -7.80
N PRO A 581 17.43 0.52 -8.74
CA PRO A 581 18.09 0.55 -10.06
C PRO A 581 17.38 1.50 -11.05
N ALA A 582 17.42 2.80 -10.78
CA ALA A 582 16.66 3.85 -11.47
C ALA A 582 16.74 3.81 -13.01
N LEU A 583 17.91 3.46 -13.55
CA LEU A 583 18.18 3.48 -14.99
C LEU A 583 17.30 2.50 -15.79
N VAL A 584 16.86 1.39 -15.18
CA VAL A 584 15.93 0.46 -15.85
C VAL A 584 14.52 1.04 -15.97
N GLY A 585 14.19 2.04 -15.15
CA GLY A 585 12.94 2.77 -15.21
C GLY A 585 12.77 3.63 -16.47
N LEU A 586 13.87 4.01 -17.14
CA LEU A 586 13.85 4.83 -18.36
C LEU A 586 13.08 4.17 -19.50
N HIS A 587 13.15 2.84 -19.61
CA HIS A 587 12.41 2.05 -20.59
C HIS A 587 11.87 0.78 -19.94
N GLY A 588 10.68 0.89 -19.37
CA GLY A 588 10.03 -0.20 -18.62
C GLY A 588 8.92 0.36 -17.77
N TRP A 589 9.31 1.09 -16.71
CA TRP A 589 8.35 1.89 -15.95
C TRP A 589 7.82 3.05 -16.79
N LEU A 590 8.71 3.86 -17.35
CA LEU A 590 8.32 4.92 -18.28
C LEU A 590 8.22 4.37 -19.71
N PRO A 591 7.25 4.85 -20.52
CA PRO A 591 7.25 4.65 -21.96
C PRO A 591 8.46 5.35 -22.60
N GLN A 592 8.71 5.07 -23.89
CA GLN A 592 9.75 5.78 -24.62
C GLN A 592 9.44 7.29 -24.65
N THR A 593 10.32 8.09 -24.05
CA THR A 593 10.28 9.55 -24.10
C THR A 593 11.06 10.10 -25.29
N LYS A 594 10.85 11.36 -25.66
CA LYS A 594 11.37 11.94 -26.91
C LYS A 594 12.90 11.86 -27.02
N ASN A 595 13.60 12.01 -25.89
CA ASN A 595 15.06 12.06 -25.83
C ASN A 595 15.71 10.71 -25.47
N LEU A 596 14.93 9.62 -25.45
CA LEU A 596 15.40 8.29 -25.10
C LEU A 596 15.74 7.46 -26.36
N ASP A 597 16.97 6.99 -26.45
CA ASP A 597 17.39 5.96 -27.40
C ASP A 597 17.13 4.58 -26.78
N VAL A 598 16.20 3.84 -27.37
CA VAL A 598 15.77 2.52 -26.87
C VAL A 598 16.89 1.49 -26.89
N LYS A 599 17.84 1.57 -27.83
CA LYS A 599 18.98 0.63 -27.86
C LYS A 599 19.96 0.93 -26.73
N VAL A 600 20.21 2.21 -26.46
CA VAL A 600 21.04 2.63 -25.33
C VAL A 600 20.36 2.25 -24.01
N ALA A 601 19.05 2.45 -23.88
CA ALA A 601 18.28 2.05 -22.70
C ALA A 601 18.34 0.54 -22.46
N ALA A 602 18.17 -0.27 -23.51
CA ALA A 602 18.28 -1.73 -23.41
C ALA A 602 19.69 -2.17 -22.97
N THR A 603 20.74 -1.61 -23.58
CA THR A 603 22.14 -1.91 -23.21
C THR A 603 22.44 -1.45 -21.78
N THR A 604 21.92 -0.29 -21.37
CA THR A 604 22.06 0.22 -19.99
C THR A 604 21.36 -0.71 -18.99
N ALA A 605 20.19 -1.25 -19.34
CA ALA A 605 19.49 -2.21 -18.47
C ALA A 605 20.28 -3.51 -18.29
N GLU A 606 20.90 -4.03 -19.35
CA GLU A 606 21.79 -5.20 -19.27
C GLU A 606 23.03 -4.94 -18.39
N GLU A 607 23.58 -3.72 -18.45
CA GLU A 607 24.69 -3.30 -17.59
C GLU A 607 24.26 -3.29 -16.12
N VAL A 608 23.08 -2.75 -15.81
CA VAL A 608 22.51 -2.78 -14.46
C VAL A 608 22.38 -4.21 -13.96
N TRP A 609 21.93 -5.16 -14.77
CA TRP A 609 21.81 -6.57 -14.33
C TRP A 609 23.14 -7.20 -13.94
N SER A 610 24.25 -6.68 -14.48
CA SER A 610 25.59 -7.23 -14.30
C SER A 610 26.37 -6.54 -13.17
N HIS A 611 26.24 -5.22 -13.04
CA HIS A 611 27.03 -4.40 -12.12
C HIS A 611 26.29 -3.96 -10.86
N TRP A 612 24.95 -3.84 -10.93
CA TRP A 612 24.18 -3.37 -9.79
C TRP A 612 24.18 -4.40 -8.67
N ASN A 613 24.25 -3.94 -7.42
CA ASN A 613 24.22 -4.84 -6.28
C ASN A 613 22.77 -5.32 -6.00
N ILE A 614 22.33 -6.30 -6.78
CA ILE A 614 20.99 -6.92 -6.68
C ILE A 614 20.70 -7.48 -5.28
N SER A 615 21.74 -7.81 -4.49
CA SER A 615 21.54 -8.28 -3.11
C SER A 615 20.95 -7.22 -2.17
N ASN A 616 21.10 -5.95 -2.53
CA ASN A 616 20.52 -4.81 -1.83
C ASN A 616 19.28 -4.24 -2.51
N CYS A 617 18.73 -4.87 -3.57
CA CYS A 617 17.41 -4.52 -4.08
C CYS A 617 16.31 -5.12 -3.19
N TRP A 618 15.16 -4.44 -3.09
CA TRP A 618 13.99 -4.93 -2.34
C TRP A 618 12.67 -4.48 -2.97
N GLY A 619 11.60 -5.21 -2.67
CA GLY A 619 10.23 -4.82 -3.04
C GLY A 619 10.05 -4.48 -4.52
N TRP A 620 9.76 -3.21 -4.80
CA TRP A 620 9.34 -2.72 -6.11
C TRP A 620 10.46 -2.66 -7.17
N ASP A 621 11.72 -2.84 -6.78
CA ASP A 621 12.85 -2.95 -7.70
C ASP A 621 12.68 -4.10 -8.69
N PHE A 622 12.22 -5.26 -8.22
CA PHE A 622 12.13 -6.46 -9.04
C PHE A 622 11.05 -6.35 -10.13
N PRO A 623 9.83 -5.85 -9.83
CA PRO A 623 8.87 -5.54 -10.88
C PRO A 623 9.31 -4.44 -11.84
N MET A 624 10.09 -3.44 -11.39
CA MET A 624 10.69 -2.44 -12.30
C MET A 624 11.69 -3.09 -13.27
N LEU A 625 12.57 -3.95 -12.77
CA LEU A 625 13.49 -4.77 -13.58
C LEU A 625 12.73 -5.67 -14.56
N ALA A 626 11.63 -6.28 -14.12
CA ALA A 626 10.79 -7.14 -14.94
C ALA A 626 10.13 -6.38 -16.11
N MET A 627 9.53 -5.22 -15.84
CA MET A 627 8.93 -4.39 -16.88
C MET A 627 9.95 -3.92 -17.92
N SER A 628 11.16 -3.56 -17.46
CA SER A 628 12.25 -3.18 -18.37
C SER A 628 12.68 -4.35 -19.26
N ALA A 629 12.91 -5.53 -18.67
CA ALA A 629 13.25 -6.74 -19.41
C ALA A 629 12.16 -7.11 -20.44
N ALA A 630 10.88 -7.09 -20.04
CA ALA A 630 9.76 -7.38 -20.92
C ALA A 630 9.70 -6.40 -22.11
N ARG A 631 9.79 -5.09 -21.83
CA ARG A 631 9.74 -4.04 -22.86
C ARG A 631 10.94 -4.06 -23.80
N ASN A 632 12.09 -4.53 -23.33
CA ASN A 632 13.30 -4.72 -24.13
C ASN A 632 13.35 -6.08 -24.86
N GLY A 633 12.24 -6.83 -24.91
CA GLY A 633 12.14 -8.08 -25.66
C GLY A 633 12.77 -9.28 -24.96
N GLN A 634 12.90 -9.24 -23.62
CA GLN A 634 13.44 -10.33 -22.80
C GLN A 634 12.39 -10.86 -21.79
N PRO A 635 11.30 -11.46 -22.27
CA PRO A 635 10.19 -11.87 -21.40
C PRO A 635 10.56 -13.00 -20.42
N ASP A 636 11.51 -13.87 -20.77
CA ASP A 636 11.99 -14.91 -19.84
C ASP A 636 12.73 -14.28 -18.65
N LYS A 637 13.58 -13.29 -18.92
CA LYS A 637 14.25 -12.49 -17.90
C LYS A 637 13.26 -11.71 -17.03
N ALA A 638 12.17 -11.21 -17.61
CA ALA A 638 11.12 -10.56 -16.86
C ALA A 638 10.47 -11.48 -15.83
N VAL A 639 10.16 -12.73 -16.21
CA VAL A 639 9.64 -13.75 -15.28
C VAL A 639 10.68 -14.10 -14.20
N GLU A 640 11.97 -14.20 -14.56
CA GLU A 640 13.04 -14.42 -13.58
C GLU A 640 13.06 -13.33 -12.50
N TRP A 641 12.88 -12.05 -12.88
CA TRP A 641 12.83 -10.96 -11.92
C TRP A 641 11.62 -11.03 -10.99
N LEU A 642 10.44 -11.33 -11.53
CA LEU A 642 9.22 -11.51 -10.71
C LEU A 642 9.29 -12.69 -9.73
N LEU A 643 10.22 -13.63 -9.96
CA LEU A 643 10.43 -14.82 -9.13
C LEU A 643 11.83 -14.87 -8.52
N HIS A 644 12.54 -13.73 -8.51
CA HIS A 644 13.90 -13.67 -8.05
C HIS A 644 13.99 -14.11 -6.58
N PRO A 645 15.04 -14.86 -6.15
CA PRO A 645 15.16 -15.35 -4.78
C PRO A 645 15.16 -14.27 -3.69
N SER A 646 15.53 -13.03 -4.03
CA SER A 646 15.46 -11.87 -3.11
C SER A 646 14.09 -11.18 -3.10
N PHE A 647 13.23 -11.45 -4.08
CA PHE A 647 11.85 -10.95 -4.12
C PHE A 647 10.92 -11.97 -3.48
N GLN A 648 10.90 -11.98 -2.15
CA GLN A 648 10.29 -13.03 -1.35
C GLN A 648 8.88 -12.67 -0.86
N PHE A 649 8.02 -13.69 -0.83
CA PHE A 649 6.68 -13.63 -0.27
C PHE A 649 6.52 -14.82 0.68
N ASP A 650 6.00 -14.59 1.88
CA ASP A 650 5.83 -15.65 2.87
C ASP A 650 4.69 -16.64 2.50
N ASP A 651 4.36 -17.53 3.43
CA ASP A 651 3.32 -18.53 3.29
C ASP A 651 1.92 -17.93 3.09
N ALA A 652 1.65 -16.75 3.68
CA ALA A 652 0.43 -15.98 3.53
C ALA A 652 0.45 -15.05 2.30
N GLY A 653 1.59 -14.96 1.60
CA GLY A 653 1.80 -14.05 0.48
C GLY A 653 2.16 -12.62 0.91
N MET A 654 2.57 -12.42 2.16
CA MET A 654 3.09 -11.13 2.62
C MET A 654 4.46 -10.87 1.97
N PRO A 655 4.66 -9.74 1.28
CA PRO A 655 5.96 -9.40 0.69
C PRO A 655 6.97 -9.09 1.80
N ILE A 656 8.11 -9.78 1.78
CA ILE A 656 9.17 -9.62 2.78
C ILE A 656 9.88 -8.28 2.59
N GLY A 657 10.12 -7.55 3.69
CA GLY A 657 10.75 -6.22 3.65
C GLY A 657 12.26 -6.21 3.33
N GLY A 658 12.85 -7.39 3.14
CA GLY A 658 14.25 -7.55 2.76
C GLY A 658 15.21 -7.00 3.82
N VAL A 659 16.23 -6.28 3.36
CA VAL A 659 17.32 -5.77 4.20
C VAL A 659 17.08 -4.37 4.76
N ARG A 660 16.04 -3.66 4.31
CA ARG A 660 15.83 -2.22 4.60
C ARG A 660 14.68 -1.94 5.54
N VAL A 661 13.57 -2.65 5.38
CA VAL A 661 12.29 -2.33 6.04
C VAL A 661 11.68 -3.58 6.68
N PRO A 662 10.84 -3.42 7.71
CA PRO A 662 10.15 -4.56 8.31
C PRO A 662 9.19 -5.25 7.35
N THR A 663 8.91 -6.52 7.62
CA THR A 663 7.86 -7.27 6.91
C THR A 663 6.48 -6.92 7.50
N PRO A 664 5.43 -6.74 6.66
CA PRO A 664 5.46 -6.72 5.20
C PRO A 664 5.86 -5.38 4.60
N TYR A 665 6.30 -5.42 3.33
CA TYR A 665 6.53 -4.26 2.48
C TYR A 665 5.67 -4.33 1.21
N PHE A 666 4.45 -3.82 1.29
CA PHE A 666 3.44 -3.96 0.25
C PHE A 666 3.70 -3.27 -1.09
N PRO A 667 4.62 -2.28 -1.22
CA PRO A 667 5.07 -1.88 -2.55
C PRO A 667 5.54 -3.07 -3.40
N GLY A 668 6.07 -4.13 -2.80
CA GLY A 668 6.36 -5.38 -3.51
C GLY A 668 5.12 -6.04 -4.14
N SER A 669 4.00 -6.12 -3.41
CA SER A 669 2.74 -6.67 -3.94
C SER A 669 2.13 -5.77 -5.01
N GLY A 670 2.02 -4.46 -4.76
CA GLY A 670 1.39 -3.52 -5.71
C GLY A 670 2.17 -3.41 -7.01
N SER A 671 3.50 -3.32 -6.93
CA SER A 671 4.38 -3.31 -8.11
C SER A 671 4.38 -4.65 -8.86
N LEU A 672 4.30 -5.80 -8.17
CA LEU A 672 4.13 -7.11 -8.81
C LEU A 672 2.86 -7.13 -9.66
N LEU A 673 1.72 -6.71 -9.09
CA LEU A 673 0.46 -6.68 -9.82
C LEU A 673 0.50 -5.72 -11.00
N PHE A 674 1.15 -4.55 -10.84
CA PHE A 674 1.35 -3.62 -11.94
C PHE A 674 2.17 -4.27 -13.07
N ALA A 675 3.31 -4.90 -12.76
CA ALA A 675 4.16 -5.57 -13.75
C ALA A 675 3.50 -6.78 -14.40
N VAL A 676 2.71 -7.56 -13.67
CA VAL A 676 1.94 -8.68 -14.24
C VAL A 676 0.90 -8.16 -15.22
N ALA A 677 0.17 -7.09 -14.88
CA ALA A 677 -0.79 -6.50 -15.81
C ALA A 677 -0.09 -5.92 -17.05
N PHE A 678 1.03 -5.23 -16.85
CA PHE A 678 1.90 -4.76 -17.92
C PHE A 678 2.34 -5.89 -18.86
N MET A 679 2.84 -7.01 -18.31
CA MET A 679 3.32 -8.14 -19.12
C MET A 679 2.18 -8.90 -19.81
N ALA A 680 1.03 -9.02 -19.14
CA ALA A 680 -0.10 -9.82 -19.61
C ALA A 680 -1.01 -9.07 -20.60
N LYS A 681 -1.25 -7.77 -20.36
CA LYS A 681 -2.11 -6.93 -21.19
C LYS A 681 -1.34 -6.04 -22.16
N GLY A 682 -0.10 -5.73 -21.83
CA GLY A 682 0.78 -4.92 -22.65
C GLY A 682 0.77 -3.43 -22.31
N TRP A 683 1.26 -2.63 -23.25
CA TRP A 683 1.52 -1.19 -23.09
C TRP A 683 1.39 -0.42 -24.41
N GLY A 684 1.47 0.91 -24.38
CA GLY A 684 1.39 1.72 -25.59
C GLY A 684 2.45 1.35 -26.63
N GLY A 685 2.02 0.95 -27.83
CA GLY A 685 2.92 0.66 -28.96
C GLY A 685 3.46 -0.78 -29.03
N ASP A 686 2.93 -1.71 -28.24
CA ASP A 686 3.30 -3.14 -28.23
C ASP A 686 2.81 -3.96 -29.44
N GLY A 687 2.05 -3.34 -30.35
CA GLY A 687 1.48 -4.01 -31.53
C GLY A 687 0.26 -4.90 -31.24
N GLY A 688 -0.25 -4.92 -30.00
CA GLY A 688 -1.46 -5.65 -29.60
C GLY A 688 -1.28 -7.16 -29.50
N GLU A 689 -0.06 -7.64 -29.29
CA GLU A 689 0.21 -9.07 -29.04
C GLU A 689 -0.45 -9.55 -27.74
N ASN A 690 -0.84 -10.82 -27.67
CA ASN A 690 -1.38 -11.39 -26.44
C ASN A 690 -0.24 -11.66 -25.46
N ALA A 691 -0.31 -11.09 -24.25
CA ALA A 691 0.70 -11.26 -23.20
C ALA A 691 2.15 -10.99 -23.68
N PRO A 692 2.44 -9.79 -24.22
CA PRO A 692 3.71 -9.48 -24.87
C PRO A 692 4.92 -9.56 -23.92
N GLY A 693 4.70 -9.45 -22.62
CA GLY A 693 5.76 -9.57 -21.62
C GLY A 693 6.04 -11.00 -21.15
N PHE A 694 5.32 -12.02 -21.63
CA PHE A 694 5.53 -13.42 -21.24
C PHE A 694 6.22 -14.24 -22.35
N PRO A 695 7.04 -15.26 -21.99
CA PRO A 695 7.62 -16.15 -22.97
C PRO A 695 6.52 -16.89 -23.74
N GLN A 696 6.67 -17.01 -25.06
CA GLN A 696 5.70 -17.74 -25.89
C GLN A 696 5.78 -19.26 -25.67
N ASP A 697 6.95 -19.76 -25.30
CA ASP A 697 7.17 -21.16 -24.99
C ASP A 697 6.91 -21.44 -23.50
N GLY A 698 6.07 -22.42 -23.22
CA GLY A 698 5.83 -22.92 -21.86
C GLY A 698 4.75 -22.18 -21.06
N TRP A 699 4.31 -20.99 -21.50
CA TRP A 699 3.28 -20.18 -20.84
C TRP A 699 1.99 -20.10 -21.66
N ASN A 700 0.86 -20.34 -21.01
CA ASN A 700 -0.46 -20.09 -21.56
C ASN A 700 -1.15 -19.02 -20.72
N VAL A 701 -0.96 -17.75 -21.09
CA VAL A 701 -1.47 -16.61 -20.33
C VAL A 701 -2.86 -16.23 -20.84
N ARG A 702 -3.85 -16.30 -19.94
CA ARG A 702 -5.23 -15.88 -20.18
C ARG A 702 -5.52 -14.63 -19.36
N VAL A 703 -6.16 -13.66 -19.99
CA VAL A 703 -6.41 -12.34 -19.41
C VAL A 703 -7.86 -11.93 -19.63
N GLU A 704 -8.50 -11.40 -18.58
CA GLU A 704 -9.81 -10.78 -18.63
C GLU A 704 -9.76 -9.40 -17.96
N GLY A 705 -10.51 -8.42 -18.47
CA GLY A 705 -10.76 -7.17 -17.78
C GLY A 705 -9.55 -6.30 -17.40
N LEU A 706 -8.36 -6.50 -17.99
CA LEU A 706 -7.19 -5.64 -17.76
C LEU A 706 -7.13 -4.46 -18.74
N ASN A 707 -6.55 -3.35 -18.26
CA ASN A 707 -6.14 -2.20 -19.05
C ASN A 707 -4.63 -2.23 -19.33
N ALA A 708 -4.22 -1.73 -20.49
CA ALA A 708 -2.81 -1.64 -20.86
C ALA A 708 -2.11 -0.52 -20.08
N ALA A 709 -0.83 -0.71 -19.77
CA ALA A 709 0.02 0.32 -19.19
C ALA A 709 0.28 1.47 -20.19
N LEU A 710 0.90 2.56 -19.73
CA LEU A 710 1.42 3.63 -20.60
C LEU A 710 2.57 3.11 -21.48
#